data_AF-A0A816UM36-F1
#
_entry.id   AF-A0A816UM36-F1
#
_cell.length_a   1.000
_cell.length_b   1.000
_cell.length_c   1.000
_cell.angle_alpha   90.00
_cell.angle_beta   90.00
_cell.angle_gamma   90.00
#
_symmetry.space_group_name_H-M   'P 1'
#
loop_
_entity.id
_entity.type
_entity.pdbx_description
1 polymer ?
#
loop_
_entity_poly.entity_id
_entity_poly.type
_entity_poly.pdbx_seq_one_letter_code
_entity_poly.pdbx_strand_id
1 'polypeptide(L)'
;MNEEEENFIQDTSVRPSREKTCAPCCVIFSLLITPIICIIVIYLTSKKDVSTLKYNDSLWFPSAGSESCIRLMDINGDGLDDIIVALTEVTVITTNLQNDANRSAFCQTINVESPCSGIVYGIRGYDFSILWSFRVKASIFEIVCDIIDVNNDGYRDCIGSGRQGTLVAFDPRLGKPFWDNSTIKTRHSLWNFYNPVILPVDVDQDNINDFLISHGGNPTIPSEIHERDAGCLLIISSRTGNQIGEPFWMPDKKETYMSPVLYGNSTILFGTGGETVSGGLYSISIDNIIKQNNQYLTIFKSFEKGVMVPPIVLDVDHDGIDDILVSCFDGTLELINGRTMKPIWTRIFPRFEFYATPAPGDFNSDSFVDFMLILNYGEWDRYDYSETLVIDGLTGETLWKKTSTFSEFTSPLTLQMTKHGEYQDSFIYRQRGETAEKFYSNTTTSSILFHGIGLQDGEIHKNENLISSTTNYSCDQFRLNDSIVNIYLTNIKETRLIAVIYPPMNNENNLCSNFEPMERSGGSIGDLNGDGILDTVDITTFISKLTSHNLDNFIAHSLLTRFSLNINKVEHQIIANYEKDIFKKTIDQNLIDLLIRTISFPTQPINNNKDLQMIAKQTWNSYLGRFSDSHYYRKI
;
A
#
# COMPACT_ATOMS: atom_id res chain seq x y z
N MET A 1 -47.34 70.27 24.60
CA MET A 1 -47.59 71.68 24.95
C MET A 1 -46.66 72.50 24.08
N ASN A 2 -47.17 72.88 22.91
CA ASN A 2 -46.63 73.81 21.91
C ASN A 2 -45.30 73.33 21.24
N GLU A 3 -45.06 73.38 19.92
CA GLU A 3 -45.31 74.44 18.91
C GLU A 3 -44.59 75.75 19.31
N GLU A 4 -43.89 76.49 18.46
CA GLU A 4 -43.62 76.42 17.01
C GLU A 4 -42.32 77.22 16.76
N GLU A 5 -41.75 77.14 15.55
CA GLU A 5 -41.51 78.30 14.66
C GLU A 5 -40.39 78.03 13.64
N GLU A 6 -40.74 78.29 12.38
CA GLU A 6 -39.84 78.27 11.23
C GLU A 6 -38.97 79.54 11.18
N ASN A 7 -37.90 79.52 10.39
CA ASN A 7 -37.48 80.74 9.72
C ASN A 7 -36.93 80.46 8.32
N PHE A 8 -37.54 81.13 7.35
CA PHE A 8 -37.34 80.95 5.91
C PHE A 8 -36.55 82.15 5.38
N ILE A 9 -35.44 81.93 4.66
CA ILE A 9 -34.83 82.96 3.81
C ILE A 9 -34.54 82.35 2.44
N GLN A 10 -35.17 82.93 1.41
CA GLN A 10 -34.80 82.72 0.00
C GLN A 10 -33.84 83.82 -0.44
N ASP A 11 -32.87 83.47 -1.29
CA ASP A 11 -32.56 84.33 -2.45
C ASP A 11 -32.05 83.50 -3.66
N THR A 12 -32.20 84.15 -4.81
CA THR A 12 -31.94 83.84 -6.22
C THR A 12 -30.51 83.32 -6.57
N SER A 13 -30.19 82.71 -7.73
CA SER A 13 -30.92 82.29 -8.96
C SER A 13 -30.06 81.30 -9.81
N VAL A 14 -30.59 80.92 -11.00
CA VAL A 14 -29.92 80.26 -12.17
C VAL A 14 -30.03 78.72 -12.30
N ARG A 15 -30.60 78.29 -13.44
CA ARG A 15 -30.59 76.94 -14.07
C ARG A 15 -29.63 76.98 -15.28
N PRO A 16 -29.09 75.88 -15.85
CA PRO A 16 -29.62 74.50 -15.94
C PRO A 16 -28.71 73.45 -15.23
N SER A 17 -28.85 72.13 -15.35
CA SER A 17 -29.59 71.29 -16.33
C SER A 17 -30.17 69.99 -15.73
N ARG A 18 -30.31 68.93 -16.56
CA ARG A 18 -30.48 67.53 -16.16
C ARG A 18 -29.38 66.69 -16.82
N GLU A 19 -28.52 66.08 -16.04
CA GLU A 19 -27.85 64.82 -16.42
C GLU A 19 -28.29 63.71 -15.47
N LYS A 20 -28.57 62.53 -16.02
CA LYS A 20 -28.99 61.36 -15.23
C LYS A 20 -27.74 60.70 -14.66
N THR A 21 -27.58 60.73 -13.34
CA THR A 21 -26.48 60.07 -12.64
C THR A 21 -26.60 58.54 -12.68
N CYS A 22 -26.16 57.92 -13.78
CA CYS A 22 -26.01 56.47 -13.91
C CYS A 22 -24.66 55.96 -13.33
N ALA A 23 -24.14 56.64 -12.31
CA ALA A 23 -22.82 56.38 -11.73
C ALA A 23 -22.82 55.36 -10.55
N PRO A 24 -23.74 55.40 -9.56
CA PRO A 24 -23.57 54.59 -8.35
C PRO A 24 -23.82 53.09 -8.57
N CYS A 25 -24.69 52.70 -9.51
CA CYS A 25 -24.94 51.28 -9.80
C CYS A 25 -23.74 50.59 -10.45
N CYS A 26 -23.05 51.24 -11.39
CA CYS A 26 -21.89 50.63 -12.07
C CYS A 26 -20.72 50.37 -11.12
N VAL A 27 -20.49 51.24 -10.13
CA VAL A 27 -19.41 51.09 -9.13
C VAL A 27 -19.71 49.91 -8.18
N ILE A 28 -20.96 49.72 -7.77
CA ILE A 28 -21.36 48.56 -6.95
C ILE A 28 -21.29 47.25 -7.76
N PHE A 29 -21.69 47.29 -9.05
CA PHE A 29 -21.57 46.15 -9.95
C PHE A 29 -20.10 45.72 -10.12
N SER A 30 -19.17 46.67 -10.32
CA SER A 30 -17.73 46.34 -10.42
C SER A 30 -17.15 45.85 -9.08
N LEU A 31 -17.51 46.46 -7.95
CA LEU A 31 -16.94 46.09 -6.65
C LEU A 31 -17.32 44.66 -6.19
N LEU A 32 -18.46 44.12 -6.65
CA LEU A 32 -18.91 42.77 -6.29
C LEU A 32 -18.60 41.73 -7.37
N ILE A 33 -18.76 42.06 -8.65
CA ILE A 33 -18.62 41.07 -9.73
C ILE A 33 -17.17 40.92 -10.17
N THR A 34 -16.35 41.98 -10.15
CA THR A 34 -14.93 41.85 -10.51
C THR A 34 -14.16 40.89 -9.59
N PRO A 35 -14.28 40.89 -8.24
CA PRO A 35 -13.63 39.87 -7.42
C PRO A 35 -14.20 38.46 -7.66
N ILE A 36 -15.51 38.31 -7.92
CA ILE A 36 -16.10 37.00 -8.26
C ILE A 36 -15.54 36.49 -9.60
N ILE A 37 -15.45 37.34 -10.62
CA ILE A 37 -14.83 36.99 -11.91
C ILE A 37 -13.33 36.71 -11.72
N CYS A 38 -12.61 37.46 -10.88
CA CYS A 38 -11.21 37.15 -10.57
C CYS A 38 -11.07 35.80 -9.86
N ILE A 39 -11.95 35.45 -8.91
CA ILE A 39 -11.96 34.13 -8.26
C ILE A 39 -12.28 33.03 -9.27
N ILE A 40 -13.28 33.23 -10.14
CA ILE A 40 -13.62 32.26 -11.21
C ILE A 40 -12.48 32.14 -12.21
N VAL A 41 -11.83 33.23 -12.62
CA VAL A 41 -10.68 33.19 -13.54
C VAL A 41 -9.47 32.55 -12.86
N ILE A 42 -9.20 32.82 -11.59
CA ILE A 42 -8.15 32.15 -10.82
C ILE A 42 -8.46 30.66 -10.71
N TYR A 43 -9.69 30.27 -10.40
CA TYR A 43 -10.12 28.86 -10.32
C TYR A 43 -10.07 28.14 -11.69
N LEU A 44 -10.39 28.83 -12.78
CA LEU A 44 -10.29 28.31 -14.14
C LEU A 44 -8.86 28.33 -14.70
N THR A 45 -7.94 29.13 -14.15
CA THR A 45 -6.52 29.17 -14.54
C THR A 45 -5.58 28.44 -13.57
N SER A 46 -6.06 28.09 -12.37
CA SER A 46 -5.35 27.23 -11.41
C SER A 46 -5.47 25.75 -11.76
N LYS A 47 -6.47 25.37 -12.58
CA LYS A 47 -6.40 24.15 -13.39
C LYS A 47 -5.24 24.30 -14.37
N LYS A 48 -4.03 23.93 -13.93
CA LYS A 48 -2.88 23.70 -14.81
C LYS A 48 -3.32 22.84 -15.98
N ASP A 49 -2.80 23.14 -17.17
CA ASP A 49 -2.88 22.20 -18.28
C ASP A 49 -1.86 21.09 -18.06
N VAL A 50 -2.25 20.11 -17.24
CA VAL A 50 -1.39 19.05 -16.69
C VAL A 50 -0.75 18.23 -17.81
N SER A 51 -1.40 18.16 -18.98
CA SER A 51 -0.97 17.48 -20.22
C SER A 51 0.42 17.85 -20.76
N THR A 52 1.06 18.90 -20.24
CA THR A 52 2.36 19.42 -20.69
C THR A 52 3.52 19.20 -19.71
N LEU A 53 3.27 18.62 -18.53
CA LEU A 53 4.30 18.38 -17.53
C LEU A 53 5.17 17.16 -17.89
N LYS A 54 6.49 17.31 -17.72
CA LYS A 54 7.41 16.16 -17.77
C LYS A 54 7.43 15.51 -16.39
N TYR A 55 6.94 14.30 -16.32
CA TYR A 55 6.90 13.52 -15.10
C TYR A 55 8.21 12.76 -14.86
N ASN A 56 8.52 12.50 -13.59
CA ASN A 56 9.50 11.49 -13.21
C ASN A 56 8.75 10.17 -12.98
N ASP A 57 9.29 9.06 -13.47
CA ASP A 57 8.70 7.72 -13.27
C ASP A 57 9.39 6.94 -12.13
N SER A 58 10.44 7.52 -11.52
CA SER A 58 11.12 6.95 -10.34
C SER A 58 11.67 8.01 -9.39
N LEU A 59 11.70 7.69 -8.10
CA LEU A 59 12.36 8.45 -7.04
C LEU A 59 13.18 7.49 -6.15
N TRP A 60 14.38 7.93 -5.76
CA TRP A 60 15.40 7.08 -5.15
C TRP A 60 15.80 7.61 -3.76
N PHE A 61 15.85 6.71 -2.78
CA PHE A 61 16.27 7.01 -1.41
C PHE A 61 17.47 6.13 -1.02
N PRO A 62 18.70 6.68 -0.96
CA PRO A 62 19.88 5.92 -0.56
C PRO A 62 19.90 5.61 0.93
N SER A 63 20.42 4.43 1.29
CA SER A 63 20.53 3.94 2.67
C SER A 63 19.19 3.80 3.42
N ALA A 64 18.08 3.71 2.67
CA ALA A 64 16.73 3.57 3.18
C ALA A 64 16.14 2.20 2.81
N GLY A 65 15.21 1.74 3.65
CA GLY A 65 14.32 0.62 3.41
C GLY A 65 12.89 0.98 3.78
N SER A 66 11.92 0.15 3.38
CA SER A 66 10.52 0.27 3.76
C SER A 66 9.95 -1.08 4.20
N GLU A 67 9.09 -1.05 5.22
CA GLU A 67 8.10 -2.09 5.52
C GLU A 67 6.66 -1.53 5.39
N SER A 68 6.51 -0.30 4.87
CA SER A 68 5.28 0.50 4.85
C SER A 68 4.42 0.27 3.60
N CYS A 69 3.10 0.32 3.79
CA CYS A 69 2.15 0.57 2.71
C CYS A 69 2.36 1.95 2.05
N ILE A 70 1.73 2.16 0.89
CA ILE A 70 1.60 3.46 0.21
C ILE A 70 0.15 3.93 0.31
N ARG A 71 -0.10 5.22 0.56
CA ARG A 71 -1.43 5.85 0.45
C ARG A 71 -1.45 6.95 -0.60
N LEU A 72 -2.59 7.06 -1.29
CA LEU A 72 -2.86 8.05 -2.32
C LEU A 72 -3.97 9.00 -1.87
N MET A 73 -3.66 10.29 -1.76
CA MET A 73 -4.60 11.33 -1.38
C MET A 73 -4.09 12.70 -1.84
N ASP A 74 -4.96 13.61 -2.29
CA ASP A 74 -4.62 15.02 -2.49
C ASP A 74 -4.24 15.67 -1.14
N ILE A 75 -2.95 15.86 -0.90
CA ILE A 75 -2.44 16.50 0.33
C ILE A 75 -2.06 17.96 0.11
N ASN A 76 -1.91 18.40 -1.13
CA ASN A 76 -1.49 19.77 -1.44
C ASN A 76 -2.65 20.70 -1.90
N GLY A 77 -3.81 20.13 -2.21
CA GLY A 77 -5.03 20.82 -2.62
C GLY A 77 -5.10 21.17 -4.10
N ASP A 78 -4.34 20.49 -4.97
CA ASP A 78 -4.35 20.73 -6.42
C ASP A 78 -5.37 19.86 -7.18
N GLY A 79 -6.04 18.93 -6.50
CA GLY A 79 -7.06 18.05 -7.05
C GLY A 79 -6.52 16.78 -7.71
N LEU A 80 -5.22 16.51 -7.60
CA LEU A 80 -4.57 15.25 -7.98
C LEU A 80 -4.11 14.49 -6.74
N ASP A 81 -3.88 13.19 -6.87
CA ASP A 81 -3.37 12.41 -5.74
C ASP A 81 -1.88 12.59 -5.50
N ASP A 82 -1.55 12.76 -4.23
CA ASP A 82 -0.20 12.72 -3.70
C ASP A 82 0.04 11.42 -2.92
N ILE A 83 1.31 11.08 -2.75
CA ILE A 83 1.80 9.84 -2.18
C ILE A 83 2.25 10.09 -0.74
N ILE A 84 1.71 9.30 0.19
CA ILE A 84 2.22 9.19 1.57
C ILE A 84 2.88 7.82 1.73
N VAL A 85 4.13 7.81 2.17
CA VAL A 85 4.92 6.58 2.42
C VAL A 85 5.92 6.80 3.55
N ALA A 86 6.18 5.76 4.34
CA ALA A 86 7.24 5.77 5.35
C ALA A 86 8.45 4.93 4.94
N LEU A 87 9.64 5.47 5.20
CA LEU A 87 10.93 4.80 5.05
C LEU A 87 11.61 4.69 6.42
N THR A 88 12.64 3.86 6.54
CA THR A 88 13.55 3.86 7.70
C THR A 88 15.00 3.68 7.26
N GLU A 89 15.93 4.27 8.03
CA GLU A 89 17.36 4.11 7.81
C GLU A 89 17.78 2.63 7.99
N VAL A 90 18.39 2.04 6.97
CA VAL A 90 18.72 0.60 6.94
C VAL A 90 19.80 0.20 7.92
N THR A 91 20.68 1.12 8.32
CA THR A 91 21.64 0.89 9.40
C THR A 91 20.92 0.49 10.69
N VAL A 92 19.75 1.06 10.97
CA VAL A 92 18.95 0.75 12.16
C VAL A 92 18.19 -0.57 12.00
N ILE A 93 17.72 -0.92 10.79
CA ILE A 93 17.15 -2.25 10.51
C ILE A 93 18.18 -3.37 10.73
N THR A 94 19.41 -3.18 10.23
CA THR A 94 20.39 -4.26 10.07
C THR A 94 21.31 -4.48 11.28
N THR A 95 21.54 -3.46 12.10
CA THR A 95 22.54 -3.52 13.19
C THR A 95 21.97 -3.45 14.60
N ASN A 96 20.64 -3.30 14.76
CA ASN A 96 19.99 -3.16 16.08
C ASN A 96 20.71 -2.14 17.00
N LEU A 97 21.15 -1.01 16.45
CA LEU A 97 21.84 0.08 17.16
C LEU A 97 20.88 0.79 18.15
N GLN A 98 20.61 0.14 19.27
CA GLN A 98 19.68 0.64 20.29
C GLN A 98 20.27 1.76 21.15
N ASN A 99 21.60 1.95 21.16
CA ASN A 99 22.28 2.92 22.04
C ASN A 99 23.52 3.55 21.38
N ASP A 100 23.31 4.38 20.36
CA ASP A 100 24.27 5.45 20.03
C ASP A 100 23.89 6.72 20.80
N ALA A 101 24.83 7.24 21.60
CA ALA A 101 24.67 8.46 22.37
C ALA A 101 24.53 9.69 21.45
N ASN A 102 25.21 9.69 20.30
CA ASN A 102 25.10 10.77 19.31
C ASN A 102 23.72 10.74 18.63
N ARG A 103 23.24 9.57 18.23
CA ARG A 103 21.87 9.38 17.73
C ARG A 103 20.84 9.87 18.73
N SER A 104 20.96 9.46 19.99
CA SER A 104 20.01 9.84 21.05
C SER A 104 20.01 11.35 21.30
N ALA A 105 21.18 12.00 21.29
CA ALA A 105 21.29 13.46 21.36
C ALA A 105 20.67 14.16 20.14
N PHE A 106 20.84 13.62 18.92
CA PHE A 106 20.17 14.12 17.72
C PHE A 106 18.65 13.97 17.79
N CYS A 107 18.13 12.81 18.20
CA CYS A 107 16.69 12.60 18.31
C CYS A 107 16.04 13.57 19.33
N GLN A 108 16.76 13.95 20.40
CA GLN A 108 16.33 14.98 21.33
C GLN A 108 16.24 16.39 20.72
N THR A 109 17.12 16.78 19.78
CA THR A 109 17.06 18.13 19.17
C THR A 109 15.86 18.30 18.23
N ILE A 110 15.31 17.20 17.70
CA ILE A 110 14.10 17.17 16.87
C ILE A 110 12.84 16.74 17.63
N ASN A 111 12.94 16.50 18.95
CA ASN A 111 11.85 16.02 19.82
C ASN A 111 11.18 14.73 19.31
N VAL A 112 11.98 13.71 19.00
CA VAL A 112 11.52 12.35 18.62
C VAL A 112 12.22 11.32 19.50
N GLU A 113 11.53 10.22 19.87
CA GLU A 113 12.16 9.13 20.63
C GLU A 113 13.26 8.41 19.80
N SER A 114 14.38 8.11 20.45
CA SER A 114 15.48 7.32 19.85
C SER A 114 14.98 5.92 19.44
N PRO A 115 15.35 5.37 18.27
CA PRO A 115 16.44 5.79 17.37
C PRO A 115 16.07 6.86 16.31
N CYS A 116 14.85 7.41 16.34
CA CYS A 116 14.30 8.36 15.36
C CYS A 116 14.63 8.04 13.88
N SER A 117 14.61 6.75 13.53
CA SER A 117 15.15 6.21 12.28
C SER A 117 14.15 6.17 11.13
N GLY A 118 12.85 6.21 11.45
CA GLY A 118 11.77 6.27 10.48
C GLY A 118 11.55 7.70 9.97
N ILE A 119 11.11 7.83 8.74
CA ILE A 119 10.80 9.10 8.08
C ILE A 119 9.51 8.91 7.28
N VAL A 120 8.48 9.70 7.56
CA VAL A 120 7.27 9.78 6.73
C VAL A 120 7.46 10.89 5.71
N TYR A 121 7.08 10.62 4.46
CA TYR A 121 7.14 11.57 3.35
C TYR A 121 5.75 11.83 2.77
N GLY A 122 5.47 13.09 2.45
CA GLY A 122 4.47 13.49 1.48
C GLY A 122 5.16 13.83 0.17
N ILE A 123 4.77 13.19 -0.93
CA ILE A 123 5.43 13.23 -2.23
C ILE A 123 4.36 13.52 -3.29
N ARG A 124 4.58 14.50 -4.17
CA ARG A 124 3.58 14.83 -5.19
C ARG A 124 3.46 13.71 -6.23
N GLY A 125 2.25 13.24 -6.52
CA GLY A 125 2.04 12.03 -7.32
C GLY A 125 2.54 12.13 -8.76
N TYR A 126 2.34 13.27 -9.42
CA TYR A 126 2.70 13.43 -10.83
C TYR A 126 4.20 13.67 -11.08
N ASP A 127 4.94 14.38 -10.22
CA ASP A 127 6.36 14.72 -10.47
C ASP A 127 7.36 14.13 -9.46
N PHE A 128 6.87 13.41 -8.44
CA PHE A 128 7.64 12.88 -7.32
C PHE A 128 8.45 13.94 -6.54
N SER A 129 8.04 15.22 -6.57
CA SER A 129 8.63 16.23 -5.70
C SER A 129 8.22 16.03 -4.24
N ILE A 130 9.17 16.04 -3.32
CA ILE A 130 8.89 15.95 -1.87
C ILE A 130 8.21 17.25 -1.43
N LEU A 131 7.00 17.12 -0.88
CA LEU A 131 6.19 18.22 -0.35
C LEU A 131 6.57 18.51 1.11
N TRP A 132 6.70 17.45 1.91
CA TRP A 132 7.12 17.53 3.31
C TRP A 132 7.71 16.18 3.78
N SER A 133 8.44 16.19 4.89
CA SER A 133 8.82 14.98 5.61
C SER A 133 9.03 15.24 7.10
N PHE A 134 8.79 14.22 7.93
CA PHE A 134 9.06 14.27 9.37
C PHE A 134 9.58 12.92 9.87
N ARG A 135 10.32 12.94 11.00
CA ARG A 135 10.90 11.75 11.61
C ARG A 135 9.97 11.13 12.64
N VAL A 136 10.01 9.80 12.71
CA VAL A 136 9.32 8.95 13.69
C VAL A 136 10.33 7.99 14.32
N LYS A 137 9.96 7.34 15.43
CA LYS A 137 10.88 6.50 16.20
C LYS A 137 11.58 5.41 15.36
N ALA A 138 10.82 4.57 14.66
CA ALA A 138 11.33 3.47 13.84
C ALA A 138 10.43 3.21 12.61
N SER A 139 10.62 2.07 11.94
CA SER A 139 9.83 1.64 10.78
C SER A 139 8.31 1.63 11.04
N ILE A 140 7.53 2.09 10.07
CA ILE A 140 6.07 2.00 10.04
C ILE A 140 5.68 0.86 9.10
N PHE A 141 4.69 0.05 9.49
CA PHE A 141 4.08 -0.98 8.64
C PHE A 141 2.90 -0.42 7.86
N GLU A 142 2.08 0.39 8.55
CA GLU A 142 0.77 0.82 8.08
C GLU A 142 0.54 2.30 8.37
N ILE A 143 -0.02 3.01 7.40
CA ILE A 143 -0.50 4.39 7.51
C ILE A 143 -1.97 4.40 7.07
N VAL A 144 -2.89 4.91 7.89
CA VAL A 144 -4.33 4.96 7.55
C VAL A 144 -4.83 6.39 7.65
N CYS A 145 -5.44 6.90 6.58
CA CYS A 145 -5.66 8.35 6.37
C CYS A 145 -7.11 8.73 6.02
N ASP A 146 -8.02 7.76 5.96
CA ASP A 146 -9.40 7.88 5.47
C ASP A 146 -10.45 7.72 6.59
N ILE A 147 -10.03 7.12 7.70
CA ILE A 147 -10.88 6.65 8.79
C ILE A 147 -11.29 7.75 9.79
N ILE A 148 -10.47 8.79 9.99
CA ILE A 148 -10.64 9.72 11.12
C ILE A 148 -10.24 11.17 10.80
N ASP A 149 -10.86 12.10 11.51
CA ASP A 149 -10.43 13.50 11.66
C ASP A 149 -10.08 13.63 13.16
N VAL A 150 -8.81 13.85 13.48
CA VAL A 150 -8.27 13.81 14.85
C VAL A 150 -8.49 15.14 15.57
N ASN A 151 -8.53 16.23 14.81
CA ASN A 151 -8.55 17.60 15.35
C ASN A 151 -9.91 18.32 15.16
N ASN A 152 -10.82 17.74 14.37
CA ASN A 152 -12.13 18.25 13.95
C ASN A 152 -12.07 19.52 13.07
N ASP A 153 -11.08 19.63 12.17
CA ASP A 153 -10.94 20.71 11.18
C ASP A 153 -11.71 20.46 9.88
N GLY A 154 -12.31 19.27 9.73
CA GLY A 154 -13.15 18.88 8.59
C GLY A 154 -12.40 18.09 7.51
N TYR A 155 -11.14 17.75 7.73
CA TYR A 155 -10.31 16.97 6.82
C TYR A 155 -9.84 15.68 7.51
N ARG A 156 -9.48 14.67 6.71
CA ARG A 156 -9.01 13.40 7.26
C ARG A 156 -7.53 13.46 7.62
N ASP A 157 -7.22 12.89 8.78
CA ASP A 157 -5.90 12.79 9.37
C ASP A 157 -5.35 11.36 9.25
N CYS A 158 -4.02 11.23 9.32
CA CYS A 158 -3.35 9.94 9.22
C CYS A 158 -2.89 9.40 10.57
N ILE A 159 -3.05 8.10 10.80
CA ILE A 159 -2.40 7.35 11.89
C ILE A 159 -1.37 6.40 11.28
N GLY A 160 -0.12 6.44 11.73
CA GLY A 160 0.95 5.53 11.33
C GLY A 160 1.44 4.64 12.47
N SER A 161 1.56 3.33 12.25
CA SER A 161 1.91 2.32 13.27
C SER A 161 2.99 1.33 12.80
N GLY A 162 3.91 0.91 13.68
CA GLY A 162 4.89 -0.13 13.35
C GLY A 162 5.90 -0.53 14.45
N ARG A 163 7.16 -0.75 14.04
CA ARG A 163 8.25 -1.31 14.85
C ARG A 163 8.52 -0.51 16.13
N GLN A 164 8.97 -1.18 17.19
CA GLN A 164 9.48 -0.56 18.43
C GLN A 164 8.49 0.44 19.07
N GLY A 165 7.20 0.16 18.96
CA GLY A 165 6.12 0.96 19.50
C GLY A 165 5.93 2.27 18.74
N THR A 166 6.38 2.37 17.48
CA THR A 166 6.12 3.55 16.65
C THR A 166 4.62 3.68 16.43
N LEU A 167 4.06 4.79 16.90
CA LEU A 167 2.68 5.19 16.71
C LEU A 167 2.63 6.72 16.67
N VAL A 168 1.94 7.29 15.69
CA VAL A 168 1.83 8.73 15.46
C VAL A 168 0.50 9.05 14.78
N ALA A 169 -0.15 10.15 15.16
CA ALA A 169 -1.17 10.79 14.32
C ALA A 169 -0.64 12.11 13.76
N PHE A 170 -0.94 12.41 12.51
CA PHE A 170 -0.40 13.58 11.81
C PHE A 170 -1.35 14.15 10.75
N ASP A 171 -1.24 15.46 10.52
CA ASP A 171 -1.89 16.16 9.41
C ASP A 171 -1.15 15.81 8.10
N PRO A 172 -1.81 15.15 7.14
CA PRO A 172 -1.20 14.78 5.87
C PRO A 172 -0.92 15.97 4.95
N ARG A 173 -1.63 17.10 5.11
CA ARG A 173 -1.44 18.29 4.27
C ARG A 173 -0.22 19.09 4.71
N LEU A 174 0.01 19.13 6.03
CA LEU A 174 1.09 19.89 6.65
C LEU A 174 2.35 19.05 6.95
N GLY A 175 2.26 17.72 6.93
CA GLY A 175 3.35 16.84 7.32
C GLY A 175 3.72 16.98 8.81
N LYS A 176 2.71 17.18 9.67
CA LYS A 176 2.92 17.58 11.06
C LYS A 176 2.21 16.64 12.04
N PRO A 177 2.94 15.98 12.96
CA PRO A 177 2.34 15.23 14.06
C PRO A 177 1.45 16.08 14.97
N PHE A 178 0.32 15.50 15.40
CA PHE A 178 -0.50 15.98 16.52
C PHE A 178 0.02 15.42 17.85
N TRP A 179 0.26 14.11 17.88
CA TRP A 179 0.71 13.33 19.03
C TRP A 179 1.47 12.08 18.59
N ASP A 180 2.21 11.48 19.51
CA ASP A 180 2.96 10.24 19.34
C ASP A 180 2.68 9.24 20.48
N ASN A 181 3.42 8.13 20.51
CA ASN A 181 3.29 7.08 21.52
C ASN A 181 3.66 7.49 22.96
N SER A 182 4.13 8.71 23.22
CA SER A 182 4.81 9.08 24.47
C SER A 182 3.93 9.00 25.71
N THR A 183 2.61 9.14 25.56
CA THR A 183 1.61 9.11 26.64
C THR A 183 1.06 7.72 26.96
N ILE A 184 1.41 6.69 26.17
CA ILE A 184 0.96 5.31 26.37
C ILE A 184 1.75 4.69 27.53
N LYS A 185 1.05 4.27 28.59
CA LYS A 185 1.67 3.83 29.85
C LYS A 185 2.17 2.39 29.80
N THR A 186 1.45 1.51 29.12
CA THR A 186 1.78 0.08 29.02
C THR A 186 2.60 -0.25 27.77
N ARG A 187 3.25 0.75 27.16
CA ARG A 187 4.13 0.54 26.01
C ARG A 187 5.40 -0.17 26.45
N HIS A 188 5.70 -1.30 25.82
CA HIS A 188 7.03 -1.90 25.88
C HIS A 188 7.82 -1.39 24.66
N SER A 189 8.94 -0.70 24.90
CA SER A 189 9.62 0.12 23.88
C SER A 189 10.20 -0.65 22.68
N LEU A 190 10.23 -1.99 22.75
CA LEU A 190 10.71 -2.90 21.71
C LEU A 190 9.60 -3.66 20.99
N TRP A 191 8.40 -3.77 21.57
CA TRP A 191 7.26 -4.43 20.92
C TRP A 191 6.69 -3.57 19.80
N ASN A 192 5.97 -4.15 18.85
CA ASN A 192 5.41 -3.39 17.74
C ASN A 192 4.00 -2.85 18.07
N PHE A 193 3.56 -1.85 17.33
CA PHE A 193 2.14 -1.56 17.14
C PHE A 193 1.73 -2.03 15.74
N TYR A 194 0.57 -2.67 15.66
CA TYR A 194 -0.04 -3.11 14.40
C TYR A 194 -1.16 -2.14 13.99
N ASN A 195 -1.86 -2.39 12.88
CA ASN A 195 -2.83 -1.43 12.36
C ASN A 195 -4.03 -1.20 13.32
N PRO A 196 -4.43 0.07 13.60
CA PRO A 196 -5.61 0.36 14.42
C PRO A 196 -6.97 -0.08 13.84
N VAL A 197 -7.96 -0.14 14.73
CA VAL A 197 -9.40 -0.25 14.46
C VAL A 197 -10.08 0.98 15.08
N ILE A 198 -10.70 1.87 14.28
CA ILE A 198 -11.60 2.87 14.85
C ILE A 198 -12.80 2.16 15.47
N LEU A 199 -13.08 2.48 16.73
CA LEU A 199 -14.24 1.97 17.44
C LEU A 199 -15.50 2.74 16.98
N PRO A 200 -16.67 2.10 16.88
CA PRO A 200 -17.94 2.78 16.63
C PRO A 200 -18.48 3.51 17.88
N VAL A 201 -17.61 3.77 18.86
CA VAL A 201 -17.90 4.45 20.12
C VAL A 201 -16.75 5.40 20.47
N ASP A 202 -17.10 6.56 20.99
CA ASP A 202 -16.24 7.48 21.71
C ASP A 202 -16.20 7.00 23.18
N VAL A 203 -15.02 6.64 23.69
CA VAL A 203 -14.83 5.99 25.00
C VAL A 203 -14.41 7.02 26.06
N ASP A 204 -13.61 8.03 25.71
CA ASP A 204 -13.23 9.11 26.62
C ASP A 204 -14.18 10.33 26.64
N GLN A 205 -15.17 10.35 25.74
CA GLN A 205 -16.25 11.34 25.59
C GLN A 205 -15.78 12.72 25.10
N ASP A 206 -14.72 12.77 24.30
CA ASP A 206 -14.18 14.02 23.77
C ASP A 206 -14.82 14.49 22.43
N ASN A 207 -15.77 13.72 21.90
CA ASN A 207 -16.46 13.85 20.61
C ASN A 207 -15.68 13.36 19.37
N ILE A 208 -14.57 12.63 19.54
CA ILE A 208 -13.91 11.85 18.48
C ILE A 208 -14.01 10.37 18.84
N ASN A 209 -14.30 9.50 17.88
CA ASN A 209 -14.28 8.06 18.13
C ASN A 209 -12.84 7.57 18.37
N ASP A 210 -12.66 6.74 19.40
CA ASP A 210 -11.36 6.19 19.77
C ASP A 210 -10.94 4.99 18.90
N PHE A 211 -9.70 4.53 19.04
CA PHE A 211 -9.23 3.35 18.34
C PHE A 211 -8.67 2.27 19.25
N LEU A 212 -8.78 1.02 18.80
CA LEU A 212 -8.14 -0.14 19.41
C LEU A 212 -6.92 -0.57 18.58
N ILE A 213 -5.84 -0.95 19.24
CA ILE A 213 -4.59 -1.37 18.59
C ILE A 213 -3.96 -2.57 19.30
N SER A 214 -3.38 -3.50 18.54
CA SER A 214 -2.57 -4.59 19.10
C SER A 214 -1.16 -4.09 19.43
N HIS A 215 -0.65 -4.47 20.60
CA HIS A 215 0.71 -4.22 21.04
C HIS A 215 1.39 -5.54 21.45
N GLY A 216 2.48 -5.90 20.78
CA GLY A 216 3.14 -7.19 21.01
C GLY A 216 4.23 -7.51 20.00
N GLY A 217 4.82 -8.70 20.16
CA GLY A 217 5.89 -9.24 19.32
C GLY A 217 7.22 -8.53 19.59
N ASN A 218 8.15 -9.21 20.27
CA ASN A 218 9.47 -8.66 20.55
C ASN A 218 10.51 -9.18 19.54
N PRO A 219 10.92 -8.39 18.54
CA PRO A 219 11.84 -8.83 17.49
C PRO A 219 13.28 -9.01 17.98
N THR A 220 13.61 -8.64 19.22
CA THR A 220 14.96 -8.85 19.80
C THR A 220 15.12 -10.20 20.49
N ILE A 221 14.03 -10.97 20.63
CA ILE A 221 14.08 -12.32 21.21
C ILE A 221 14.27 -13.32 20.06
N PRO A 222 15.33 -14.16 20.08
CA PRO A 222 15.58 -15.17 19.05
C PRO A 222 14.40 -16.15 18.88
N SER A 223 14.19 -16.64 17.66
CA SER A 223 13.02 -17.45 17.26
C SER A 223 12.97 -18.83 17.95
N GLU A 224 14.10 -19.31 18.47
CA GLU A 224 14.23 -20.56 19.23
C GLU A 224 13.73 -20.43 20.67
N ILE A 225 13.46 -19.21 21.15
CA ILE A 225 12.88 -18.95 22.46
C ILE A 225 11.35 -18.86 22.31
N HIS A 226 10.66 -19.95 22.64
CA HIS A 226 9.20 -20.08 22.53
C HIS A 226 8.42 -19.57 23.77
N GLU A 227 9.13 -19.24 24.85
CA GLU A 227 8.56 -18.50 25.99
C GLU A 227 8.63 -17.00 25.68
N ARG A 228 7.46 -16.40 25.48
CA ARG A 228 7.29 -15.03 24.99
C ARG A 228 6.34 -14.27 25.91
N ASP A 229 6.57 -12.98 26.06
CA ASP A 229 5.66 -12.11 26.79
C ASP A 229 4.27 -12.09 26.11
N ALA A 230 3.23 -12.00 26.93
CA ALA A 230 1.87 -11.87 26.44
C ALA A 230 1.70 -10.52 25.71
N GLY A 231 1.11 -10.54 24.51
CA GLY A 231 0.65 -9.32 23.85
C GLY A 231 -0.56 -8.70 24.56
N CYS A 232 -1.00 -7.53 24.10
CA CYS A 232 -2.24 -6.92 24.57
C CYS A 232 -2.96 -6.11 23.48
N LEU A 233 -4.25 -5.85 23.71
CA LEU A 233 -5.04 -4.84 23.00
C LEU A 233 -5.12 -3.59 23.88
N LEU A 234 -4.89 -2.41 23.29
CA LEU A 234 -5.01 -1.10 23.94
C LEU A 234 -6.11 -0.29 23.27
N ILE A 235 -6.90 0.44 24.05
CA ILE A 235 -7.75 1.54 23.56
C ILE A 235 -6.94 2.83 23.69
N ILE A 236 -6.89 3.62 22.63
CA ILE A 236 -6.14 4.87 22.54
C ILE A 236 -7.09 5.99 22.12
N SER A 237 -7.01 7.12 22.82
CA SER A 237 -7.71 8.37 22.52
C SER A 237 -7.28 8.89 21.15
N SER A 238 -8.18 8.91 20.18
CA SER A 238 -7.84 9.33 18.82
C SER A 238 -7.35 10.77 18.75
N ARG A 239 -7.96 11.67 19.55
CA ARG A 239 -7.55 13.08 19.59
C ARG A 239 -6.19 13.30 20.24
N THR A 240 -5.84 12.51 21.25
CA THR A 240 -4.74 12.86 22.18
C THR A 240 -3.59 11.84 22.26
N GLY A 241 -3.73 10.66 21.65
CA GLY A 241 -2.76 9.56 21.76
C GLY A 241 -2.72 8.88 23.13
N ASN A 242 -3.49 9.38 24.11
CA ASN A 242 -3.50 8.85 25.47
C ASN A 242 -4.11 7.44 25.51
N GLN A 243 -3.50 6.55 26.28
CA GLN A 243 -4.08 5.25 26.60
C GLN A 243 -5.35 5.41 27.47
N ILE A 244 -6.45 4.79 27.03
CA ILE A 244 -7.72 4.71 27.74
C ILE A 244 -7.83 3.35 28.42
N GLY A 245 -7.94 3.34 29.75
CA GLY A 245 -8.11 2.12 30.54
C GLY A 245 -6.87 1.22 30.62
N GLU A 246 -7.11 0.00 31.11
CA GLU A 246 -6.09 -1.04 31.28
C GLU A 246 -5.98 -1.94 30.02
N PRO A 247 -4.78 -2.49 29.73
CA PRO A 247 -4.56 -3.39 28.61
C PRO A 247 -5.38 -4.69 28.73
N PHE A 248 -6.04 -5.09 27.65
CA PHE A 248 -6.59 -6.44 27.54
C PHE A 248 -5.48 -7.40 27.08
N TRP A 249 -4.89 -8.15 28.01
CA TRP A 249 -3.81 -9.11 27.74
C TRP A 249 -4.30 -10.35 26.99
N MET A 250 -3.46 -10.91 26.11
CA MET A 250 -3.80 -12.11 25.35
C MET A 250 -4.16 -13.29 26.28
N PRO A 251 -5.29 -13.98 26.07
CA PRO A 251 -5.87 -14.88 27.06
C PRO A 251 -5.09 -16.18 27.26
N ASP A 252 -4.34 -16.62 26.25
CA ASP A 252 -3.41 -17.75 26.30
C ASP A 252 -1.99 -17.35 26.73
N LYS A 253 -1.78 -16.07 27.06
CA LYS A 253 -0.50 -15.47 27.45
C LYS A 253 0.58 -15.55 26.38
N LYS A 254 0.19 -15.57 25.11
CA LYS A 254 1.12 -15.55 23.97
C LYS A 254 1.30 -14.12 23.44
N GLU A 255 2.39 -13.93 22.69
CA GLU A 255 2.61 -12.70 21.91
C GLU A 255 1.50 -12.53 20.85
N THR A 256 1.44 -11.35 20.23
CA THR A 256 0.58 -11.09 19.08
C THR A 256 1.36 -10.35 18.01
N TYR A 257 1.14 -10.75 16.75
CA TYR A 257 1.59 -10.05 15.55
C TYR A 257 0.42 -9.58 14.66
N MET A 258 -0.82 -9.76 15.13
CA MET A 258 -2.00 -9.55 14.31
C MET A 258 -2.63 -8.18 14.57
N SER A 259 -2.83 -7.42 13.49
CA SER A 259 -3.73 -6.26 13.50
C SER A 259 -5.16 -6.71 13.86
N PRO A 260 -5.84 -6.10 14.85
CA PRO A 260 -7.18 -6.50 15.24
C PRO A 260 -8.20 -6.16 14.13
N VAL A 261 -9.30 -6.90 14.05
CA VAL A 261 -10.34 -6.71 13.03
C VAL A 261 -11.70 -6.47 13.69
N LEU A 262 -12.42 -5.44 13.28
CA LEU A 262 -13.81 -5.23 13.69
C LEU A 262 -14.73 -6.21 12.94
N TYR A 263 -15.50 -7.00 13.68
CA TYR A 263 -16.55 -7.88 13.19
C TYR A 263 -17.92 -7.29 13.54
N GLY A 264 -18.73 -7.03 12.52
CA GLY A 264 -19.95 -6.24 12.65
C GLY A 264 -19.66 -4.83 13.19
N ASN A 265 -20.30 -4.47 14.30
CA ASN A 265 -20.20 -3.13 14.93
C ASN A 265 -19.83 -3.17 16.42
N SER A 266 -19.43 -4.32 16.96
CA SER A 266 -19.37 -4.52 18.41
C SER A 266 -18.39 -5.60 18.86
N THR A 267 -17.81 -6.38 17.94
CA THR A 267 -16.90 -7.49 18.24
C THR A 267 -15.54 -7.25 17.60
N ILE A 268 -14.48 -7.57 18.32
CA ILE A 268 -13.10 -7.52 17.83
C ILE A 268 -12.61 -8.94 17.67
N LEU A 269 -12.09 -9.28 16.48
CA LEU A 269 -11.29 -10.47 16.22
C LEU A 269 -9.82 -10.14 16.48
N PHE A 270 -9.11 -11.01 17.20
CA PHE A 270 -7.69 -10.83 17.50
C PHE A 270 -6.96 -12.18 17.53
N GLY A 271 -5.72 -12.17 17.03
CA GLY A 271 -4.86 -13.35 16.90
C GLY A 271 -3.74 -13.37 17.93
N THR A 272 -3.28 -14.57 18.27
CA THR A 272 -2.17 -14.81 19.20
C THR A 272 -1.12 -15.77 18.61
N GLY A 273 0.03 -15.85 19.28
CA GLY A 273 1.17 -16.63 18.84
C GLY A 273 2.06 -15.84 17.88
N GLY A 274 3.03 -16.53 17.28
CA GLY A 274 4.04 -15.98 16.37
C GLY A 274 4.62 -17.05 15.45
N GLU A 275 5.72 -16.74 14.77
CA GLU A 275 6.32 -17.61 13.75
C GLU A 275 6.77 -18.97 14.28
N THR A 276 7.06 -19.06 15.58
CA THR A 276 7.48 -20.30 16.26
C THR A 276 6.67 -20.58 17.53
N VAL A 277 5.55 -19.87 17.73
CA VAL A 277 4.78 -19.93 18.97
C VAL A 277 3.31 -20.15 18.66
N SER A 278 2.76 -21.24 19.19
CA SER A 278 1.34 -21.59 19.06
C SER A 278 0.39 -20.51 19.58
N GLY A 279 -0.81 -20.45 19.00
CA GLY A 279 -1.82 -19.47 19.35
C GLY A 279 -3.20 -19.78 18.74
N GLY A 280 -3.99 -18.76 18.46
CA GLY A 280 -5.32 -18.93 17.88
C GLY A 280 -5.99 -17.62 17.52
N LEU A 281 -7.17 -17.73 16.92
CA LEU A 281 -8.07 -16.61 16.67
C LEU A 281 -9.15 -16.58 17.75
N TYR A 282 -9.36 -15.40 18.33
CA TYR A 282 -10.33 -15.16 19.38
C TYR A 282 -11.25 -14.01 18.99
N SER A 283 -12.42 -13.95 19.61
CA SER A 283 -13.30 -12.78 19.53
C SER A 283 -13.74 -12.30 20.91
N ILE A 284 -13.91 -10.99 21.06
CA ILE A 284 -14.37 -10.33 22.28
C ILE A 284 -15.21 -9.11 21.93
N SER A 285 -16.24 -8.77 22.70
CA SER A 285 -16.97 -7.52 22.47
C SER A 285 -16.16 -6.31 22.93
N ILE A 286 -16.31 -5.18 22.23
CA ILE A 286 -15.72 -3.88 22.63
C ILE A 286 -16.12 -3.54 24.08
N ASP A 287 -17.39 -3.80 24.39
CA ASP A 287 -17.99 -3.67 25.71
C ASP A 287 -17.23 -4.45 26.80
N ASN A 288 -16.78 -5.68 26.49
CA ASN A 288 -16.01 -6.53 27.39
C ASN A 288 -14.56 -6.04 27.54
N ILE A 289 -13.94 -5.50 26.49
CA ILE A 289 -12.63 -4.83 26.59
C ILE A 289 -12.73 -3.61 27.53
N ILE A 290 -13.68 -2.70 27.27
CA ILE A 290 -13.87 -1.48 28.07
C ILE A 290 -14.15 -1.82 29.55
N LYS A 291 -15.00 -2.83 29.81
CA LYS A 291 -15.39 -3.26 31.16
C LYS A 291 -14.39 -4.21 31.82
N GLN A 292 -13.27 -4.54 31.16
CA GLN A 292 -12.25 -5.49 31.65
C GLN A 292 -12.85 -6.86 32.04
N ASN A 293 -13.80 -7.34 31.23
CA ASN A 293 -14.50 -8.60 31.41
C ASN A 293 -13.91 -9.66 30.48
N ASN A 294 -13.27 -10.69 31.03
CA ASN A 294 -12.57 -11.74 30.27
C ASN A 294 -13.53 -12.78 29.66
N GLN A 295 -14.60 -12.31 29.01
CA GLN A 295 -15.56 -13.10 28.25
C GLN A 295 -15.25 -12.96 26.75
N TYR A 296 -14.34 -13.81 26.29
CA TYR A 296 -13.96 -13.99 24.89
C TYR A 296 -14.39 -15.39 24.40
N LEU A 297 -14.53 -15.54 23.10
CA LEU A 297 -14.72 -16.82 22.41
C LEU A 297 -13.40 -17.20 21.73
N THR A 298 -13.04 -18.49 21.75
CA THR A 298 -12.02 -19.01 20.83
C THR A 298 -12.70 -19.48 19.56
N ILE A 299 -12.26 -18.96 18.42
CA ILE A 299 -12.78 -19.32 17.09
C ILE A 299 -11.91 -20.42 16.48
N PHE A 300 -10.59 -20.23 16.46
CA PHE A 300 -9.62 -21.15 15.87
C PHE A 300 -8.41 -21.34 16.79
N LYS A 301 -7.72 -22.49 16.70
CA LYS A 301 -6.45 -22.75 17.40
C LYS A 301 -5.44 -23.43 16.48
N SER A 302 -4.21 -22.94 16.49
CA SER A 302 -3.03 -23.68 16.04
C SER A 302 -2.19 -24.14 17.23
N PHE A 303 -1.64 -25.34 17.12
CA PHE A 303 -0.84 -25.95 18.17
C PHE A 303 0.68 -25.77 17.98
N GLU A 304 1.09 -25.25 16.82
CA GLU A 304 2.51 -25.09 16.46
C GLU A 304 2.89 -23.62 16.27
N LYS A 305 2.06 -22.82 15.58
CA LYS A 305 2.38 -21.44 15.19
C LYS A 305 1.21 -20.47 15.45
N GLY A 306 1.41 -19.18 15.21
CA GLY A 306 0.44 -18.13 15.52
C GLY A 306 -0.61 -17.86 14.43
N VAL A 307 -1.67 -17.17 14.82
CA VAL A 307 -2.55 -16.45 13.88
C VAL A 307 -2.05 -15.01 13.80
N MET A 308 -1.21 -14.75 12.81
CA MET A 308 -0.51 -13.46 12.63
C MET A 308 -1.12 -12.61 11.51
N VAL A 309 -1.66 -13.24 10.47
CA VAL A 309 -2.33 -12.56 9.37
C VAL A 309 -3.76 -12.17 9.82
N PRO A 310 -4.17 -10.90 9.68
CA PRO A 310 -5.53 -10.48 10.01
C PRO A 310 -6.57 -11.25 9.17
N PRO A 311 -7.63 -11.81 9.77
CA PRO A 311 -8.65 -12.52 9.02
C PRO A 311 -9.42 -11.58 8.08
N ILE A 312 -9.98 -12.15 7.03
CA ILE A 312 -10.90 -11.45 6.13
C ILE A 312 -12.31 -11.68 6.64
N VAL A 313 -13.10 -10.61 6.65
CA VAL A 313 -14.50 -10.60 7.13
C VAL A 313 -15.35 -10.09 5.99
N LEU A 314 -16.14 -10.98 5.38
CA LEU A 314 -17.01 -10.70 4.25
C LEU A 314 -18.08 -11.78 4.08
N ASP A 315 -19.23 -11.42 3.53
CA ASP A 315 -20.30 -12.35 3.17
C ASP A 315 -19.90 -13.17 1.90
N VAL A 316 -19.42 -14.41 2.11
CA VAL A 316 -18.85 -15.27 1.06
C VAL A 316 -19.92 -16.08 0.32
N ASP A 317 -20.96 -16.52 1.02
CA ASP A 317 -22.06 -17.34 0.48
C ASP A 317 -23.35 -16.56 0.18
N HIS A 318 -23.37 -15.25 0.48
CA HIS A 318 -24.47 -14.32 0.27
C HIS A 318 -25.71 -14.61 1.14
N ASP A 319 -25.52 -15.16 2.35
CA ASP A 319 -26.58 -15.29 3.39
C ASP A 319 -26.91 -13.97 4.12
N GLY A 320 -26.11 -12.92 3.91
CA GLY A 320 -26.25 -11.61 4.56
C GLY A 320 -25.54 -11.49 5.90
N ILE A 321 -24.65 -12.42 6.25
CA ILE A 321 -23.75 -12.34 7.41
C ILE A 321 -22.31 -12.55 6.93
N ASP A 322 -21.41 -11.67 7.36
CA ASP A 322 -19.99 -11.81 7.05
C ASP A 322 -19.42 -13.10 7.67
N ASP A 323 -18.83 -13.95 6.83
CA ASP A 323 -18.00 -15.09 7.23
C ASP A 323 -16.58 -14.63 7.57
N ILE A 324 -15.77 -15.54 8.12
CA ILE A 324 -14.40 -15.26 8.56
C ILE A 324 -13.42 -16.23 7.88
N LEU A 325 -12.56 -15.71 7.00
CA LEU A 325 -11.43 -16.47 6.45
C LEU A 325 -10.19 -16.28 7.32
N VAL A 326 -9.65 -17.38 7.85
CA VAL A 326 -8.47 -17.39 8.73
C VAL A 326 -7.28 -17.97 7.99
N SER A 327 -6.23 -17.17 7.82
CA SER A 327 -4.92 -17.61 7.32
C SER A 327 -3.95 -17.77 8.49
N CYS A 328 -3.74 -19.01 8.93
CA CYS A 328 -2.83 -19.33 10.03
C CYS A 328 -1.38 -19.45 9.54
N PHE A 329 -0.41 -19.06 10.37
CA PHE A 329 1.00 -19.09 9.98
C PHE A 329 1.52 -20.52 9.70
N ASP A 330 0.87 -21.56 10.24
CA ASP A 330 1.21 -22.98 10.02
C ASP A 330 0.77 -23.56 8.66
N GLY A 331 0.25 -22.74 7.76
CA GLY A 331 -0.26 -23.18 6.45
C GLY A 331 -1.72 -23.65 6.47
N THR A 332 -2.42 -23.54 7.60
CA THR A 332 -3.87 -23.77 7.67
C THR A 332 -4.64 -22.56 7.16
N LEU A 333 -5.57 -22.79 6.25
CA LEU A 333 -6.56 -21.83 5.78
C LEU A 333 -7.96 -22.36 6.10
N GLU A 334 -8.76 -21.61 6.84
CA GLU A 334 -10.09 -22.06 7.26
C GLU A 334 -11.14 -20.97 7.01
N LEU A 335 -12.18 -21.31 6.25
CA LEU A 335 -13.36 -20.46 6.11
C LEU A 335 -14.37 -20.86 7.20
N ILE A 336 -14.77 -19.89 8.02
CA ILE A 336 -15.60 -20.08 9.20
C ILE A 336 -16.91 -19.31 9.03
N ASN A 337 -18.02 -20.02 9.20
CA ASN A 337 -19.35 -19.45 9.04
C ASN A 337 -19.66 -18.42 10.14
N GLY A 338 -19.92 -17.16 9.76
CA GLY A 338 -20.09 -16.04 10.69
C GLY A 338 -21.29 -16.16 11.61
N ARG A 339 -22.34 -16.87 11.18
CA ARG A 339 -23.54 -17.14 11.97
C ARG A 339 -23.33 -18.18 13.07
N THR A 340 -22.50 -19.20 12.82
CA THR A 340 -22.36 -20.37 13.70
C THR A 340 -20.98 -20.52 14.36
N MET A 341 -19.98 -19.75 13.92
CA MET A 341 -18.58 -19.82 14.34
C MET A 341 -18.00 -21.24 14.20
N LYS A 342 -18.29 -21.90 13.07
CA LYS A 342 -17.82 -23.25 12.72
C LYS A 342 -17.20 -23.25 11.32
N PRO A 343 -16.20 -24.11 11.05
CA PRO A 343 -15.63 -24.25 9.71
C PRO A 343 -16.69 -24.68 8.70
N ILE A 344 -16.73 -23.97 7.56
CA ILE A 344 -17.38 -24.39 6.32
C ILE A 344 -16.46 -25.39 5.62
N TRP A 345 -15.20 -25.00 5.41
CA TRP A 345 -14.14 -25.86 4.91
C TRP A 345 -12.79 -25.46 5.52
N THR A 346 -11.87 -26.43 5.56
CA THR A 346 -10.48 -26.25 5.98
C THR A 346 -9.56 -26.76 4.87
N ARG A 347 -8.51 -25.99 4.58
CA ARG A 347 -7.38 -26.38 3.71
C ARG A 347 -6.09 -26.31 4.52
N ILE A 348 -5.20 -27.26 4.28
CA ILE A 348 -3.87 -27.31 4.89
C ILE A 348 -2.88 -27.36 3.74
N PHE A 349 -1.90 -26.45 3.75
CA PHE A 349 -0.80 -26.40 2.81
C PHE A 349 0.49 -26.85 3.54
N PRO A 350 0.86 -28.15 3.49
CA PRO A 350 1.94 -28.66 4.32
C PRO A 350 3.29 -28.02 3.94
N ARG A 351 4.04 -27.54 4.95
CA ARG A 351 5.31 -26.80 4.79
C ARG A 351 5.19 -25.46 4.04
N PHE A 352 3.99 -24.88 4.00
CA PHE A 352 3.79 -23.50 3.59
C PHE A 352 3.38 -22.63 4.77
N GLU A 353 3.78 -21.36 4.76
CA GLU A 353 3.48 -20.39 5.81
C GLU A 353 2.81 -19.14 5.22
N PHE A 354 1.75 -18.66 5.89
CA PHE A 354 1.03 -17.43 5.52
C PHE A 354 1.63 -16.21 6.21
N TYR A 355 2.11 -15.25 5.41
CA TYR A 355 2.57 -13.92 5.88
C TYR A 355 1.80 -12.75 5.25
N ALA A 356 1.16 -13.02 4.11
CA ALA A 356 0.40 -12.07 3.32
C ALA A 356 -1.10 -12.22 3.60
N THR A 357 -1.81 -11.10 3.67
CA THR A 357 -3.27 -11.08 3.80
C THR A 357 -3.89 -11.45 2.45
N PRO A 358 -4.76 -12.47 2.34
CA PRO A 358 -5.37 -12.82 1.05
C PRO A 358 -6.22 -11.69 0.47
N ALA A 359 -6.46 -11.72 -0.85
CA ALA A 359 -7.33 -10.76 -1.52
C ALA A 359 -8.60 -11.46 -2.07
N PRO A 360 -9.81 -11.10 -1.59
CA PRO A 360 -11.06 -11.62 -2.14
C PRO A 360 -11.37 -11.08 -3.54
N GLY A 361 -12.13 -11.83 -4.35
CA GLY A 361 -12.59 -11.43 -5.68
C GLY A 361 -13.59 -12.42 -6.30
N ASP A 362 -14.19 -12.10 -7.45
CA ASP A 362 -14.94 -13.04 -8.29
C ASP A 362 -14.04 -13.50 -9.44
N PHE A 363 -13.43 -14.68 -9.30
CA PHE A 363 -12.45 -15.18 -10.28
C PHE A 363 -13.00 -16.33 -11.14
N ASN A 364 -14.02 -17.07 -10.67
CA ASN A 364 -14.63 -18.19 -11.40
C ASN A 364 -16.08 -17.94 -11.91
N SER A 365 -16.77 -16.90 -11.44
CA SER A 365 -18.19 -16.59 -11.73
C SER A 365 -19.23 -17.61 -11.23
N ASP A 366 -18.95 -18.34 -10.15
CA ASP A 366 -19.85 -19.34 -9.54
C ASP A 366 -20.88 -18.76 -8.53
N SER A 367 -20.91 -17.44 -8.41
CA SER A 367 -21.62 -16.59 -7.43
C SER A 367 -20.97 -16.40 -6.05
N PHE A 368 -20.03 -17.23 -5.59
CA PHE A 368 -19.31 -17.04 -4.33
C PHE A 368 -18.19 -15.99 -4.45
N VAL A 369 -17.51 -15.69 -3.35
CA VAL A 369 -16.28 -14.89 -3.33
C VAL A 369 -15.05 -15.78 -3.20
N ASP A 370 -14.21 -15.78 -4.22
CA ASP A 370 -12.93 -16.49 -4.32
C ASP A 370 -11.80 -15.73 -3.60
N PHE A 371 -10.66 -16.39 -3.39
CA PHE A 371 -9.51 -15.78 -2.70
C PHE A 371 -8.19 -15.98 -3.43
N MET A 372 -7.46 -14.89 -3.60
CA MET A 372 -6.07 -14.90 -4.01
C MET A 372 -5.13 -15.00 -2.80
N LEU A 373 -4.23 -15.99 -2.81
CA LEU A 373 -3.32 -16.31 -1.72
C LEU A 373 -1.85 -16.11 -2.14
N ILE A 374 -0.98 -15.78 -1.18
CA ILE A 374 0.47 -15.93 -1.32
C ILE A 374 0.99 -16.75 -0.13
N LEU A 375 1.72 -17.82 -0.45
CA LEU A 375 2.24 -18.83 0.48
C LEU A 375 3.76 -18.94 0.33
N ASN A 376 4.49 -19.08 1.43
CA ASN A 376 5.94 -19.29 1.39
C ASN A 376 6.31 -20.71 1.80
N TYR A 377 7.03 -21.45 0.95
CA TYR A 377 7.46 -22.82 1.23
C TYR A 377 8.74 -22.85 2.04
N GLY A 378 8.73 -23.53 3.17
CA GLY A 378 9.85 -23.59 4.10
C GLY A 378 9.36 -23.49 5.54
N GLU A 379 10.23 -23.04 6.42
CA GLU A 379 9.91 -22.75 7.82
C GLU A 379 10.70 -21.51 8.25
N TRP A 380 10.05 -20.56 8.91
CA TRP A 380 10.71 -19.37 9.45
C TRP A 380 12.03 -19.70 10.21
N ASP A 381 13.16 -19.04 9.94
CA ASP A 381 13.33 -17.76 9.23
C ASP A 381 13.69 -17.82 7.74
N ARG A 382 13.56 -18.99 7.08
CA ARG A 382 13.99 -19.15 5.67
C ARG A 382 13.01 -19.94 4.82
N TYR A 383 12.76 -19.41 3.63
CA TYR A 383 11.92 -20.03 2.62
C TYR A 383 12.72 -20.39 1.37
N ASP A 384 12.34 -21.49 0.73
CA ASP A 384 12.94 -21.96 -0.52
C ASP A 384 12.31 -21.25 -1.73
N TYR A 385 11.00 -20.98 -1.67
CA TYR A 385 10.21 -20.34 -2.73
C TYR A 385 8.83 -19.87 -2.21
N SER A 386 8.05 -19.18 -3.05
CA SER A 386 6.64 -18.88 -2.79
C SER A 386 5.72 -19.38 -3.90
N GLU A 387 4.45 -19.54 -3.56
CA GLU A 387 3.36 -19.80 -4.50
C GLU A 387 2.28 -18.74 -4.37
N THR A 388 1.87 -18.21 -5.51
CA THR A 388 0.69 -17.37 -5.67
C THR A 388 -0.44 -18.25 -6.17
N LEU A 389 -1.59 -18.25 -5.50
CA LEU A 389 -2.74 -19.10 -5.85
C LEU A 389 -4.00 -18.25 -5.98
N VAL A 390 -4.97 -18.76 -6.74
CA VAL A 390 -6.38 -18.41 -6.58
C VAL A 390 -7.12 -19.67 -6.17
N ILE A 391 -7.92 -19.56 -5.12
CA ILE A 391 -8.79 -20.64 -4.64
C ILE A 391 -10.26 -20.25 -4.74
N ASP A 392 -11.06 -21.28 -4.97
CA ASP A 392 -12.51 -21.29 -5.05
C ASP A 392 -13.15 -21.02 -3.67
N GLY A 393 -14.04 -20.02 -3.59
CA GLY A 393 -14.67 -19.61 -2.33
C GLY A 393 -15.54 -20.68 -1.68
N LEU A 394 -16.27 -21.44 -2.49
CA LEU A 394 -17.22 -22.47 -2.08
C LEU A 394 -16.51 -23.76 -1.59
N THR A 395 -15.42 -24.16 -2.25
CA THR A 395 -14.81 -25.49 -2.07
C THR A 395 -13.37 -25.47 -1.54
N GLY A 396 -12.69 -24.31 -1.60
CA GLY A 396 -11.26 -24.17 -1.37
C GLY A 396 -10.37 -24.82 -2.45
N GLU A 397 -10.91 -25.24 -3.60
CA GLU A 397 -10.13 -25.82 -4.70
C GLU A 397 -9.27 -24.79 -5.42
N THR A 398 -8.07 -25.17 -5.85
CA THR A 398 -7.16 -24.28 -6.55
C THR A 398 -7.63 -24.07 -7.99
N LEU A 399 -8.10 -22.86 -8.28
CA LEU A 399 -8.53 -22.42 -9.61
C LEU A 399 -7.34 -22.04 -10.49
N TRP A 400 -6.30 -21.43 -9.89
CA TRP A 400 -5.09 -20.98 -10.57
C TRP A 400 -3.89 -21.01 -9.62
N LYS A 401 -2.68 -21.19 -10.17
CA LYS A 401 -1.44 -21.20 -9.40
C LYS A 401 -0.22 -20.78 -10.22
N LYS A 402 0.70 -20.04 -9.58
CA LYS A 402 2.02 -19.70 -10.08
C LYS A 402 3.07 -19.88 -8.98
N THR A 403 4.16 -20.57 -9.30
CA THR A 403 5.32 -20.70 -8.42
C THR A 403 6.37 -19.64 -8.75
N SER A 404 6.94 -19.04 -7.71
CA SER A 404 8.11 -18.16 -7.74
C SER A 404 9.37 -18.95 -7.36
N THR A 405 10.56 -18.37 -7.50
CA THR A 405 11.83 -18.98 -7.03
C THR A 405 12.38 -18.33 -5.76
N PHE A 406 11.56 -17.51 -5.10
CA PHE A 406 11.90 -16.69 -3.93
C PHE A 406 10.65 -16.50 -3.05
N SER A 407 10.80 -16.12 -1.78
CA SER A 407 9.69 -15.77 -0.91
C SER A 407 9.02 -14.45 -1.31
N GLU A 408 7.79 -14.24 -0.84
CA GLU A 408 7.00 -13.02 -1.05
C GLU A 408 6.11 -12.79 0.19
N PHE A 409 6.17 -11.60 0.78
CA PHE A 409 5.39 -11.21 1.97
C PHE A 409 4.45 -10.03 1.70
N THR A 410 4.35 -9.60 0.44
CA THR A 410 3.40 -8.57 0.01
C THR A 410 2.02 -9.18 -0.16
N SER A 411 0.97 -8.47 0.29
CA SER A 411 -0.42 -8.89 0.06
C SER A 411 -0.80 -8.70 -1.42
N PRO A 412 -1.48 -9.65 -2.07
CA PRO A 412 -2.02 -9.45 -3.42
C PRO A 412 -3.10 -8.35 -3.46
N LEU A 413 -3.43 -7.88 -4.67
CA LEU A 413 -4.55 -6.94 -4.90
C LEU A 413 -5.54 -7.48 -5.93
N THR A 414 -6.84 -7.44 -5.59
CA THR A 414 -7.93 -7.63 -6.55
C THR A 414 -8.36 -6.30 -7.17
N LEU A 415 -8.37 -6.25 -8.51
CA LEU A 415 -8.99 -5.18 -9.28
C LEU A 415 -10.45 -5.55 -9.57
N GLN A 416 -11.35 -4.92 -8.82
CA GLN A 416 -12.79 -5.16 -8.92
C GLN A 416 -13.34 -4.66 -10.26
N MET A 417 -13.97 -5.56 -11.02
CA MET A 417 -14.59 -5.29 -12.31
C MET A 417 -16.05 -4.90 -12.16
N THR A 418 -16.53 -4.06 -13.06
CA THR A 418 -17.60 -3.09 -12.79
C THR A 418 -18.96 -3.48 -13.33
N LYS A 419 -18.97 -4.45 -14.23
CA LYS A 419 -20.15 -5.21 -14.61
C LYS A 419 -20.02 -6.60 -14.00
N HIS A 420 -20.20 -6.64 -12.68
CA HIS A 420 -20.22 -7.87 -11.91
C HIS A 420 -21.17 -8.90 -12.53
N GLY A 421 -20.70 -10.14 -12.65
CA GLY A 421 -21.42 -11.24 -13.29
C GLY A 421 -21.36 -11.25 -14.83
N GLU A 422 -20.94 -10.17 -15.49
CA GLU A 422 -20.57 -10.20 -16.92
C GLU A 422 -19.07 -10.49 -17.11
N TYR A 423 -18.23 -10.04 -16.18
CA TYR A 423 -16.77 -10.20 -16.21
C TYR A 423 -16.22 -10.69 -14.87
N GLN A 424 -15.11 -11.43 -14.96
CA GLN A 424 -14.31 -11.88 -13.81
C GLN A 424 -13.36 -10.78 -13.37
N ASP A 425 -13.13 -10.65 -12.06
CA ASP A 425 -12.16 -9.74 -11.50
C ASP A 425 -10.75 -10.06 -12.01
N SER A 426 -9.95 -9.01 -12.17
CA SER A 426 -8.52 -9.17 -12.46
C SER A 426 -7.72 -8.98 -11.17
N PHE A 427 -6.48 -9.43 -11.15
CA PHE A 427 -5.63 -9.29 -9.96
C PHE A 427 -4.19 -8.93 -10.30
N ILE A 428 -3.56 -8.20 -9.38
CA ILE A 428 -2.16 -7.81 -9.42
C ILE A 428 -1.37 -8.61 -8.38
N TYR A 429 -0.23 -9.15 -8.81
CA TYR A 429 0.77 -9.72 -7.90
C TYR A 429 2.19 -9.42 -8.33
N ARG A 430 3.08 -9.50 -7.34
CA ARG A 430 4.53 -9.35 -7.48
C ARG A 430 5.18 -10.71 -7.64
N GLN A 431 6.25 -10.76 -8.42
CA GLN A 431 7.13 -11.91 -8.49
C GLN A 431 8.55 -11.43 -8.81
N ARG A 432 9.54 -11.85 -8.01
CA ARG A 432 10.95 -11.66 -8.33
C ARG A 432 11.30 -12.45 -9.60
N GLY A 433 11.84 -11.77 -10.61
CA GLY A 433 12.18 -12.36 -11.90
C GLY A 433 13.49 -13.16 -11.85
N GLU A 434 13.61 -14.16 -12.72
CA GLU A 434 14.87 -14.88 -12.91
C GLU A 434 15.95 -13.95 -13.52
N THR A 435 17.22 -14.22 -13.21
CA THR A 435 18.36 -13.41 -13.69
C THR A 435 18.43 -13.40 -15.22
N ALA A 436 18.89 -12.27 -15.77
CA ALA A 436 18.97 -12.08 -17.22
C ALA A 436 19.88 -13.13 -17.89
N GLU A 437 20.91 -13.67 -17.23
CA GLU A 437 21.80 -14.72 -17.78
C GLU A 437 21.04 -15.86 -18.50
N LYS A 438 19.93 -16.33 -17.92
CA LYS A 438 19.09 -17.40 -18.48
C LYS A 438 18.31 -16.99 -19.73
N PHE A 439 17.97 -15.70 -19.85
CA PHE A 439 17.37 -15.12 -21.06
C PHE A 439 18.42 -14.95 -22.17
N TYR A 440 19.66 -14.57 -21.84
CA TYR A 440 20.72 -14.39 -22.83
C TYR A 440 21.31 -15.71 -23.35
N SER A 441 21.31 -16.81 -22.57
CA SER A 441 21.87 -18.10 -23.01
C SER A 441 21.01 -18.83 -24.05
N ASN A 442 19.70 -18.56 -24.10
CA ASN A 442 18.74 -19.28 -24.95
C ASN A 442 18.38 -18.58 -26.27
N THR A 443 18.89 -17.39 -26.54
CA THR A 443 18.66 -16.69 -27.82
C THR A 443 19.96 -16.18 -28.43
N THR A 444 20.51 -16.94 -29.38
CA THR A 444 21.52 -16.47 -30.34
C THR A 444 20.92 -15.55 -31.42
N THR A 445 20.07 -14.62 -30.98
CA THR A 445 19.52 -13.50 -31.75
C THR A 445 19.10 -12.43 -30.75
N SER A 446 19.66 -11.23 -30.87
CA SER A 446 19.35 -10.10 -30.00
C SER A 446 17.98 -9.51 -30.33
N SER A 447 16.92 -10.10 -29.77
CA SER A 447 15.53 -9.62 -29.84
C SER A 447 14.75 -10.09 -28.62
N ILE A 448 14.30 -9.16 -27.78
CA ILE A 448 13.45 -9.44 -26.62
C ILE A 448 12.06 -9.85 -27.12
N LEU A 449 11.78 -11.16 -27.11
CA LEU A 449 10.49 -11.73 -27.51
C LEU A 449 9.61 -12.01 -26.29
N PHE A 450 8.69 -11.10 -26.01
CA PHE A 450 7.59 -11.32 -25.06
C PHE A 450 6.78 -12.55 -25.46
N HIS A 451 6.78 -13.59 -24.61
CA HIS A 451 5.91 -14.74 -24.77
C HIS A 451 4.76 -14.67 -23.76
N GLY A 452 3.57 -14.35 -24.28
CA GLY A 452 2.32 -14.64 -23.57
C GLY A 452 1.87 -16.08 -23.84
N ILE A 453 1.49 -16.77 -22.77
CA ILE A 453 0.59 -17.94 -22.72
C ILE A 453 1.04 -19.23 -23.46
N GLY A 454 1.34 -20.26 -22.66
CA GLY A 454 0.89 -21.65 -22.90
C GLY A 454 1.81 -22.64 -23.62
N LEU A 455 2.24 -23.70 -22.91
CA LEU A 455 1.82 -25.09 -23.16
C LEU A 455 2.49 -26.11 -22.19
N GLN A 456 1.94 -27.32 -22.16
CA GLN A 456 2.33 -28.49 -21.34
C GLN A 456 3.59 -29.22 -21.84
N ASP A 457 4.23 -29.93 -20.91
CA ASP A 457 5.09 -31.12 -21.02
C ASP A 457 6.32 -31.15 -21.96
N GLY A 458 7.46 -31.58 -21.41
CA GLY A 458 8.68 -31.96 -22.14
C GLY A 458 9.83 -32.33 -21.20
N GLU A 459 10.41 -33.53 -21.37
CA GLU A 459 11.39 -34.11 -20.43
C GLU A 459 12.76 -33.38 -20.39
N ILE A 460 13.38 -33.37 -19.20
CA ILE A 460 14.71 -32.79 -18.97
C ILE A 460 15.80 -33.85 -19.23
N HIS A 461 16.62 -33.63 -20.26
CA HIS A 461 17.93 -34.27 -20.35
C HIS A 461 18.99 -33.42 -19.64
N LYS A 462 19.62 -33.98 -18.60
CA LYS A 462 20.82 -33.42 -17.97
C LYS A 462 22.00 -33.38 -18.95
N ASN A 463 22.82 -32.35 -18.84
CA ASN A 463 24.27 -32.52 -18.93
C ASN A 463 25.00 -31.50 -18.04
N GLU A 464 26.18 -31.88 -17.58
CA GLU A 464 26.93 -31.23 -16.50
C GLU A 464 28.06 -30.32 -17.03
N ASN A 465 28.65 -29.59 -16.07
CA ASN A 465 30.02 -29.03 -16.08
C ASN A 465 30.27 -27.74 -16.87
N LEU A 466 30.56 -26.67 -16.12
CA LEU A 466 31.76 -25.85 -16.35
C LEU A 466 32.13 -25.06 -15.09
N ILE A 467 33.34 -25.29 -14.57
CA ILE A 467 33.99 -24.48 -13.53
C ILE A 467 35.11 -23.68 -14.19
N SER A 468 35.04 -22.35 -14.14
CA SER A 468 36.12 -21.38 -14.34
C SER A 468 35.53 -19.97 -14.24
N SER A 469 36.19 -18.90 -13.81
CA SER A 469 37.47 -18.70 -13.11
C SER A 469 37.55 -17.20 -12.79
N THR A 470 38.29 -16.79 -11.77
CA THR A 470 38.43 -15.37 -11.38
C THR A 470 38.94 -14.47 -12.51
N THR A 471 38.12 -13.52 -12.97
CA THR A 471 38.51 -12.36 -13.78
C THR A 471 37.82 -11.09 -13.27
N ASN A 472 38.47 -9.93 -13.42
CA ASN A 472 37.89 -8.64 -13.04
C ASN A 472 36.66 -8.31 -13.89
N TYR A 473 35.49 -8.23 -13.26
CA TYR A 473 34.23 -7.84 -13.89
C TYR A 473 34.10 -6.31 -13.89
N SER A 474 33.73 -5.69 -15.02
CA SER A 474 33.15 -4.35 -15.00
C SER A 474 31.67 -4.44 -14.62
N CYS A 475 31.11 -3.39 -14.00
CA CYS A 475 29.72 -3.43 -13.53
C CYS A 475 28.68 -3.59 -14.67
N ASP A 476 29.07 -3.42 -15.93
CA ASP A 476 28.20 -3.68 -17.09
C ASP A 476 27.78 -5.16 -17.21
N GLN A 477 28.59 -6.11 -16.74
CA GLN A 477 28.24 -7.54 -16.76
C GLN A 477 27.29 -7.93 -15.61
N PHE A 478 27.25 -7.17 -14.52
CA PHE A 478 26.40 -7.49 -13.36
C PHE A 478 24.90 -7.27 -13.60
N ARG A 479 24.53 -6.43 -14.56
CA ARG A 479 23.12 -6.28 -15.01
C ARG A 479 22.47 -7.58 -15.47
N LEU A 480 23.27 -8.61 -15.77
CA LEU A 480 22.80 -9.94 -16.16
C LEU A 480 22.42 -10.81 -14.94
N ASN A 481 22.93 -10.49 -13.75
CA ASN A 481 22.75 -11.25 -12.51
C ASN A 481 22.03 -10.48 -11.39
N ASP A 482 21.71 -9.21 -11.63
CA ASP A 482 20.81 -8.44 -10.78
C ASP A 482 19.39 -9.02 -10.77
N SER A 483 18.74 -8.98 -9.61
CA SER A 483 17.36 -9.47 -9.45
C SER A 483 16.35 -8.35 -9.71
N ILE A 484 15.38 -8.62 -10.59
CA ILE A 484 14.29 -7.70 -10.96
C ILE A 484 13.00 -8.05 -10.22
N VAL A 485 12.08 -7.09 -10.06
CA VAL A 485 10.70 -7.37 -9.64
C VAL A 485 9.77 -7.21 -10.84
N ASN A 486 9.04 -8.27 -11.16
CA ASN A 486 7.99 -8.27 -12.16
C ASN A 486 6.63 -8.04 -11.48
N ILE A 487 5.81 -7.16 -12.05
CA ILE A 487 4.41 -6.99 -11.64
C ILE A 487 3.54 -7.53 -12.77
N TYR A 488 2.63 -8.44 -12.42
CA TYR A 488 1.70 -9.07 -13.36
C TYR A 488 0.28 -8.61 -13.11
N LEU A 489 -0.47 -8.40 -14.19
CA LEU A 489 -1.93 -8.29 -14.19
C LEU A 489 -2.50 -9.53 -14.88
N THR A 490 -3.50 -10.15 -14.28
CA THR A 490 -4.09 -11.37 -14.85
C THR A 490 -5.58 -11.46 -14.50
N ASN A 491 -6.36 -12.01 -15.41
CA ASN A 491 -7.52 -12.82 -15.04
C ASN A 491 -7.08 -14.29 -15.11
N ILE A 492 -7.84 -15.26 -14.59
CA ILE A 492 -7.40 -16.68 -14.54
C ILE A 492 -6.98 -17.24 -15.93
N LYS A 493 -7.49 -16.68 -17.02
CA LYS A 493 -7.28 -17.15 -18.40
C LYS A 493 -6.09 -16.48 -19.11
N GLU A 494 -5.78 -15.23 -18.80
CA GLU A 494 -4.69 -14.47 -19.41
C GLU A 494 -3.83 -13.72 -18.37
N THR A 495 -2.53 -14.03 -18.35
CA THR A 495 -1.52 -13.32 -17.54
C THR A 495 -0.68 -12.38 -18.42
N ARG A 496 -0.52 -11.13 -17.98
CA ARG A 496 0.26 -10.09 -18.68
C ARG A 496 1.26 -9.44 -17.72
N LEU A 497 2.51 -9.32 -18.16
CA LEU A 497 3.54 -8.54 -17.46
C LEU A 497 3.25 -7.05 -17.68
N ILE A 498 3.06 -6.27 -16.61
CA ILE A 498 2.73 -4.84 -16.68
C ILE A 498 3.89 -3.93 -16.28
N ALA A 499 4.80 -4.39 -15.42
CA ALA A 499 6.01 -3.64 -15.06
C ALA A 499 7.20 -4.56 -14.77
N VAL A 500 8.41 -4.03 -14.98
CA VAL A 500 9.69 -4.62 -14.58
C VAL A 500 10.49 -3.55 -13.85
N ILE A 501 10.79 -3.80 -12.58
CA ILE A 501 11.55 -2.89 -11.71
C ILE A 501 12.99 -3.39 -11.62
N TYR A 502 13.94 -2.50 -11.92
CA TYR A 502 15.37 -2.75 -11.88
C TYR A 502 16.02 -2.09 -10.65
N PRO A 503 17.11 -2.66 -10.10
CA PRO A 503 17.88 -2.02 -9.02
C PRO A 503 18.54 -0.70 -9.47
N PRO A 504 18.94 0.17 -8.50
CA PRO A 504 19.64 1.40 -8.79
C PRO A 504 20.99 1.17 -9.46
N MET A 505 21.35 1.98 -10.46
CA MET A 505 22.71 2.02 -10.97
C MET A 505 23.64 2.74 -9.97
N ASN A 506 24.45 1.97 -9.26
CA ASN A 506 25.47 2.55 -8.38
C ASN A 506 26.75 2.91 -9.18
N ASN A 507 26.75 4.09 -9.81
CA ASN A 507 27.93 4.63 -10.50
C ASN A 507 28.98 5.22 -9.54
N GLU A 508 28.68 5.32 -8.24
CA GLU A 508 29.62 5.86 -7.25
C GLU A 508 30.47 4.73 -6.66
N ASN A 509 31.80 4.84 -6.88
CA ASN A 509 32.89 4.07 -6.24
C ASN A 509 33.32 2.72 -6.84
N ASN A 510 32.91 2.34 -8.07
CA ASN A 510 33.35 1.09 -8.73
C ASN A 510 33.08 -0.21 -7.94
N LEU A 511 32.16 -0.19 -6.97
CA LEU A 511 31.77 -1.34 -6.17
C LEU A 511 30.58 -2.04 -6.82
N CYS A 512 30.84 -3.00 -7.70
CA CYS A 512 29.80 -3.87 -8.23
C CYS A 512 29.40 -4.89 -7.15
N SER A 513 28.12 -4.94 -6.79
CA SER A 513 27.57 -5.91 -5.83
C SER A 513 26.13 -6.23 -6.18
N ASN A 514 25.74 -7.50 -6.11
CA ASN A 514 24.40 -7.94 -6.50
C ASN A 514 23.36 -7.31 -5.56
N PHE A 515 22.37 -6.64 -6.14
CA PHE A 515 21.23 -6.14 -5.39
C PHE A 515 20.07 -7.14 -5.44
N GLU A 516 19.53 -7.44 -4.26
CA GLU A 516 18.37 -8.30 -4.09
C GLU A 516 17.18 -7.48 -3.57
N PRO A 517 16.00 -7.55 -4.19
CA PRO A 517 14.82 -6.87 -3.68
C PRO A 517 14.34 -7.52 -2.37
N MET A 518 13.94 -6.69 -1.40
CA MET A 518 13.28 -7.11 -0.18
C MET A 518 11.81 -7.46 -0.45
N GLU A 519 11.42 -8.60 0.07
CA GLU A 519 10.12 -9.25 -0.08
C GLU A 519 9.00 -8.60 0.77
N ARG A 520 9.26 -7.41 1.35
CA ARG A 520 8.35 -6.66 2.26
C ARG A 520 7.97 -5.29 1.68
N SER A 521 7.61 -5.25 0.40
CA SER A 521 7.43 -4.01 -0.36
C SER A 521 5.95 -3.76 -0.70
N GLY A 522 5.42 -2.57 -0.40
CA GLY A 522 4.02 -2.22 -0.65
C GLY A 522 3.77 -1.58 -2.03
N GLY A 523 2.50 -1.27 -2.32
CA GLY A 523 2.13 -0.52 -3.51
C GLY A 523 0.70 0.01 -3.50
N SER A 524 0.35 0.76 -4.54
CA SER A 524 -0.96 1.37 -4.73
C SER A 524 -1.29 1.60 -6.20
N ILE A 525 -2.56 1.89 -6.50
CA ILE A 525 -3.05 2.26 -7.82
C ILE A 525 -4.03 3.43 -7.70
N GLY A 526 -3.93 4.43 -8.58
CA GLY A 526 -4.78 5.61 -8.62
C GLY A 526 -4.37 6.56 -9.76
N ASP A 527 -5.23 7.49 -10.17
CA ASP A 527 -4.87 8.49 -11.19
C ASP A 527 -4.07 9.65 -10.55
N LEU A 528 -2.74 9.60 -10.68
CA LEU A 528 -1.83 10.57 -10.05
C LEU A 528 -1.60 11.82 -10.89
N ASN A 529 -1.89 11.75 -12.19
CA ASN A 529 -1.50 12.77 -13.17
C ASN A 529 -2.72 13.45 -13.82
N GLY A 530 -3.93 12.95 -13.59
CA GLY A 530 -5.19 13.51 -14.06
C GLY A 530 -5.50 13.25 -15.54
N ASP A 531 -4.82 12.30 -16.20
CA ASP A 531 -5.10 11.92 -17.59
C ASP A 531 -6.25 10.91 -17.73
N GLY A 532 -6.79 10.40 -16.62
CA GLY A 532 -7.87 9.42 -16.60
C GLY A 532 -7.42 7.98 -16.83
N ILE A 533 -6.12 7.70 -16.80
CA ILE A 533 -5.51 6.37 -16.75
C ILE A 533 -5.01 6.15 -15.32
N LEU A 534 -5.21 4.95 -14.78
CA LEU A 534 -4.71 4.63 -13.44
C LEU A 534 -3.20 4.43 -13.49
N ASP A 535 -2.47 5.05 -12.58
CA ASP A 535 -1.04 4.80 -12.34
C ASP A 535 -0.87 3.79 -11.20
N THR A 536 -0.02 2.78 -11.39
CA THR A 536 0.48 1.96 -10.27
C THR A 536 1.72 2.62 -9.69
N VAL A 537 1.82 2.62 -8.35
CA VAL A 537 3.00 3.02 -7.59
C VAL A 537 3.50 1.83 -6.80
N ASP A 538 4.78 1.54 -6.92
CA ASP A 538 5.44 0.48 -6.15
C ASP A 538 6.62 1.04 -5.35
N ILE A 539 6.83 0.57 -4.12
CA ILE A 539 8.04 0.82 -3.34
C ILE A 539 8.87 -0.45 -3.16
N THR A 540 9.87 -0.66 -4.03
CA THR A 540 10.82 -1.76 -3.89
C THR A 540 12.05 -1.30 -3.10
N THR A 541 12.41 -2.01 -2.02
CA THR A 541 13.73 -1.84 -1.37
C THR A 541 14.70 -2.87 -1.92
N PHE A 542 15.89 -2.45 -2.36
CA PHE A 542 16.98 -3.34 -2.78
C PHE A 542 18.07 -3.33 -1.71
N ILE A 543 18.55 -4.51 -1.29
CA ILE A 543 19.67 -4.68 -0.36
C ILE A 543 20.84 -5.37 -1.06
N SER A 544 22.06 -5.00 -0.69
CA SER A 544 23.27 -5.74 -1.00
C SER A 544 24.22 -5.77 0.20
N LYS A 545 24.93 -6.89 0.39
CA LYS A 545 25.94 -7.04 1.45
C LYS A 545 27.34 -6.89 0.86
N LEU A 546 28.01 -5.78 1.16
CA LEU A 546 29.43 -5.61 0.91
C LEU A 546 30.25 -6.33 1.98
N THR A 547 30.91 -7.42 1.58
CA THR A 547 31.92 -8.09 2.38
C THR A 547 33.31 -7.58 2.01
N SER A 548 34.03 -7.03 2.98
CA SER A 548 35.43 -6.63 2.82
C SER A 548 36.27 -7.29 3.92
N HIS A 549 37.59 -7.42 3.72
CA HIS A 549 38.47 -8.13 4.65
C HIS A 549 38.42 -7.68 6.12
N ASN A 550 37.89 -6.49 6.42
CA ASN A 550 37.79 -5.95 7.78
C ASN A 550 36.38 -5.47 8.19
N LEU A 551 35.40 -5.44 7.27
CA LEU A 551 34.06 -4.87 7.49
C LEU A 551 33.02 -5.59 6.63
N ASP A 552 31.96 -6.07 7.27
CA ASP A 552 30.69 -6.46 6.64
C ASP A 552 29.73 -5.27 6.73
N ASN A 553 29.43 -4.63 5.61
CA ASN A 553 28.51 -3.50 5.53
C ASN A 553 27.30 -3.86 4.65
N PHE A 554 26.10 -3.53 5.11
CA PHE A 554 24.90 -3.59 4.27
C PHE A 554 24.65 -2.24 3.59
N ILE A 555 24.46 -2.27 2.28
CA ILE A 555 23.92 -1.15 1.51
C ILE A 555 22.47 -1.48 1.17
N ALA A 556 21.62 -0.46 1.19
CA ALA A 556 20.26 -0.58 0.71
C ALA A 556 19.79 0.71 0.05
N HIS A 557 18.82 0.58 -0.84
CA HIS A 557 18.16 1.69 -1.52
C HIS A 557 16.66 1.40 -1.62
N SER A 558 15.82 2.35 -1.24
CA SER A 558 14.40 2.30 -1.59
C SER A 558 14.16 3.03 -2.91
N LEU A 559 13.39 2.40 -3.77
CA LEU A 559 12.97 2.89 -5.07
C LEU A 559 11.44 2.99 -5.07
N LEU A 560 10.93 4.20 -5.29
CA LEU A 560 9.54 4.45 -5.63
C LEU A 560 9.42 4.52 -7.16
N THR A 561 8.56 3.71 -7.78
CA THR A 561 8.34 3.69 -9.24
C THR A 561 6.88 3.89 -9.59
N ARG A 562 6.59 4.56 -10.71
CA ARG A 562 5.24 4.72 -11.28
C ARG A 562 5.13 4.08 -12.66
N PHE A 563 4.03 3.38 -12.95
CA PHE A 563 3.71 2.86 -14.28
C PHE A 563 2.23 3.07 -14.60
N SER A 564 1.92 3.72 -15.73
CA SER A 564 0.52 3.95 -16.16
C SER A 564 -0.11 2.66 -16.72
N LEU A 565 -1.27 2.28 -16.18
CA LEU A 565 -1.97 1.03 -16.42
C LEU A 565 -3.24 1.23 -17.26
N ASN A 566 -3.19 0.85 -18.54
CA ASN A 566 -4.33 0.94 -19.45
C ASN A 566 -5.20 -0.34 -19.43
N ILE A 567 -6.21 -0.35 -18.56
CA ILE A 567 -7.07 -1.52 -18.31
C ILE A 567 -8.06 -1.79 -19.45
N ASN A 568 -8.45 -0.76 -20.22
CA ASN A 568 -9.30 -0.91 -21.41
C ASN A 568 -8.71 -1.80 -22.53
N LYS A 569 -7.42 -2.16 -22.46
CA LYS A 569 -6.79 -3.15 -23.36
C LYS A 569 -6.79 -4.58 -22.82
N VAL A 570 -7.23 -4.79 -21.58
CA VAL A 570 -7.26 -6.10 -20.90
C VAL A 570 -8.47 -6.90 -21.35
N GLU A 571 -9.60 -6.24 -21.57
CA GLU A 571 -10.77 -6.85 -22.20
C GLU A 571 -10.66 -6.88 -23.72
N HIS A 572 -10.90 -8.06 -24.31
CA HIS A 572 -11.16 -8.26 -25.74
C HIS A 572 -10.13 -7.70 -26.75
N GLN A 573 -8.93 -8.29 -26.81
CA GLN A 573 -8.32 -8.57 -28.12
C GLN A 573 -7.23 -9.64 -28.15
N ILE A 574 -7.51 -10.70 -28.93
CA ILE A 574 -6.50 -11.56 -29.55
C ILE A 574 -5.74 -10.73 -30.60
N ILE A 575 -4.39 -10.89 -30.65
CA ILE A 575 -3.41 -10.37 -31.63
C ILE A 575 -2.79 -8.96 -31.39
N ALA A 576 -1.47 -9.01 -31.21
CA ALA A 576 -0.39 -8.06 -31.57
C ALA A 576 -0.67 -6.55 -31.68
N ASN A 577 0.06 -5.77 -30.88
CA ASN A 577 0.82 -4.58 -31.34
C ASN A 577 1.76 -4.06 -30.23
N TYR A 578 3.06 -4.39 -30.29
CA TYR A 578 4.11 -3.70 -29.51
C TYR A 578 5.47 -3.59 -30.23
N GLU A 579 5.55 -3.85 -31.54
CA GLU A 579 6.82 -3.81 -32.29
C GLU A 579 7.18 -2.43 -32.89
N LYS A 580 6.33 -1.39 -32.73
CA LYS A 580 6.46 -0.17 -33.55
C LYS A 580 7.49 0.88 -33.09
N ASP A 581 7.97 0.84 -31.85
CA ASP A 581 8.85 1.90 -31.32
C ASP A 581 10.33 1.52 -31.14
N ILE A 582 10.73 0.29 -31.46
CA ILE A 582 12.13 -0.16 -31.30
C ILE A 582 12.96 -0.04 -32.59
N PHE A 583 12.34 -0.03 -33.78
CA PHE A 583 13.05 0.08 -35.07
C PHE A 583 13.20 1.51 -35.60
N LYS A 584 13.94 2.35 -34.86
CA LYS A 584 14.51 3.61 -35.38
C LYS A 584 16.03 3.70 -35.23
N LYS A 585 16.73 2.70 -35.76
CA LYS A 585 18.13 2.85 -36.20
C LYS A 585 18.40 2.05 -37.48
N THR A 586 18.68 2.79 -38.56
CA THR A 586 19.33 2.33 -39.79
C THR A 586 18.51 1.46 -40.77
N ILE A 587 17.41 1.99 -41.31
CA ILE A 587 16.81 1.52 -42.59
C ILE A 587 16.56 2.73 -43.51
N ASP A 588 16.79 2.55 -44.82
CA ASP A 588 16.74 3.59 -45.86
C ASP A 588 15.39 4.32 -45.93
N GLN A 589 15.43 5.65 -45.89
CA GLN A 589 14.27 6.53 -45.90
C GLN A 589 13.36 6.31 -47.12
N ASN A 590 13.93 5.91 -48.27
CA ASN A 590 13.18 5.72 -49.51
C ASN A 590 12.24 4.51 -49.49
N LEU A 591 12.45 3.53 -48.59
CA LEU A 591 11.57 2.37 -48.46
C LEU A 591 10.29 2.71 -47.67
N ILE A 592 10.37 3.71 -46.78
CA ILE A 592 9.27 4.14 -45.90
C ILE A 592 8.19 4.90 -46.70
N ASP A 593 8.59 5.80 -47.60
CA ASP A 593 7.66 6.57 -48.44
C ASP A 593 6.86 5.71 -49.42
N LEU A 594 7.34 4.51 -49.75
CA LEU A 594 6.63 3.54 -50.59
C LEU A 594 5.54 2.78 -49.81
N LEU A 595 5.72 2.58 -48.50
CA LEU A 595 4.79 1.84 -47.63
C LEU A 595 3.66 2.71 -47.05
N ILE A 596 3.89 4.02 -46.87
CA ILE A 596 2.91 4.93 -46.25
C ILE A 596 1.69 5.23 -47.15
N ARG A 597 1.73 4.97 -48.45
CA ARG A 597 0.70 5.41 -49.40
C ARG A 597 -0.58 4.56 -49.49
N THR A 598 -0.70 3.45 -48.76
CA THR A 598 -1.75 2.44 -49.08
C THR A 598 -2.67 2.01 -47.94
N ILE A 599 -2.54 2.55 -46.72
CA ILE A 599 -3.44 2.18 -45.61
C ILE A 599 -3.92 3.41 -44.85
N SER A 600 -5.21 3.72 -45.02
CA SER A 600 -5.95 4.68 -44.21
C SER A 600 -7.08 3.95 -43.48
N PHE A 601 -7.03 3.92 -42.16
CA PHE A 601 -8.15 3.50 -41.29
C PHE A 601 -8.49 4.64 -40.32
N PRO A 602 -9.79 4.86 -40.04
CA PRO A 602 -10.25 6.01 -39.27
C PRO A 602 -9.97 5.83 -37.77
N THR A 603 -9.31 6.82 -37.17
CA THR A 603 -9.22 6.95 -35.71
C THR A 603 -10.44 7.68 -35.16
N GLN A 604 -11.26 6.98 -34.40
CA GLN A 604 -12.22 7.54 -33.45
C GLN A 604 -11.93 6.87 -32.11
N PRO A 605 -11.42 7.59 -31.09
CA PRO A 605 -11.30 7.02 -29.75
C PRO A 605 -12.70 6.80 -29.18
N ILE A 606 -12.97 5.60 -28.66
CA ILE A 606 -14.24 5.29 -28.00
C ILE A 606 -14.22 5.91 -26.61
N ASN A 607 -14.72 7.15 -26.50
CA ASN A 607 -14.79 7.94 -25.26
C ASN A 607 -15.90 7.45 -24.31
N ASN A 608 -15.85 6.19 -23.87
CA ASN A 608 -16.76 5.62 -22.86
C ASN A 608 -16.01 5.16 -21.61
N ASN A 609 -15.34 6.09 -20.91
CA ASN A 609 -14.83 5.92 -19.53
C ASN A 609 -15.97 5.77 -18.48
N LYS A 610 -17.14 5.24 -18.86
CA LYS A 610 -18.31 5.07 -17.98
C LYS A 610 -18.56 3.62 -17.59
N ASP A 611 -17.98 2.67 -18.31
CA ASP A 611 -18.18 1.24 -18.07
C ASP A 611 -17.20 0.66 -17.04
N LEU A 612 -16.15 1.40 -16.63
CA LEU A 612 -15.17 1.04 -15.60
C LEU A 612 -15.20 2.01 -14.39
N GLN A 613 -16.07 1.76 -13.41
CA GLN A 613 -15.95 2.27 -12.04
C GLN A 613 -15.08 1.35 -11.15
N MET A 614 -13.81 1.17 -11.46
CA MET A 614 -12.91 0.65 -10.43
C MET A 614 -13.04 1.53 -9.18
N ILE A 615 -12.83 0.97 -7.99
CA ILE A 615 -12.55 1.80 -6.81
C ILE A 615 -11.37 2.69 -7.23
N ALA A 616 -11.60 4.00 -7.32
CA ALA A 616 -10.74 4.91 -8.09
C ALA A 616 -9.28 4.95 -7.60
N LYS A 617 -9.06 4.42 -6.39
CA LYS A 617 -7.78 4.23 -5.73
C LYS A 617 -7.84 2.90 -4.99
N GLN A 618 -6.79 2.10 -5.04
CA GLN A 618 -6.61 0.93 -4.18
C GLN A 618 -5.16 0.83 -3.72
N THR A 619 -4.93 0.17 -2.60
CA THR A 619 -3.64 0.02 -1.95
C THR A 619 -3.45 -1.42 -1.51
N TRP A 620 -2.20 -1.90 -1.54
CA TRP A 620 -1.83 -3.22 -1.05
C TRP A 620 -0.60 -3.12 -0.15
N ASN A 621 -0.67 -3.85 0.97
CA ASN A 621 0.28 -3.70 2.04
C ASN A 621 1.37 -4.78 1.99
N SER A 622 2.57 -4.36 2.35
CA SER A 622 3.63 -5.23 2.85
C SER A 622 3.27 -5.82 4.23
N TYR A 623 3.91 -6.95 4.57
CA TYR A 623 4.19 -7.47 5.91
C TYR A 623 3.20 -7.10 7.04
N LEU A 624 2.26 -8.01 7.35
CA LEU A 624 1.33 -7.95 8.50
C LEU A 624 0.34 -6.77 8.50
N GLY A 625 0.28 -6.00 7.40
CA GLY A 625 -0.75 -4.99 7.18
C GLY A 625 -2.16 -5.58 7.08
N ARG A 626 -3.15 -4.79 7.48
CA ARG A 626 -4.58 -5.22 7.51
C ARG A 626 -5.40 -4.71 6.33
N PHE A 627 -5.04 -3.58 5.74
CA PHE A 627 -5.80 -2.95 4.67
C PHE A 627 -5.09 -3.09 3.32
N SER A 628 -5.19 -4.27 2.68
CA SER A 628 -5.38 -4.20 1.24
C SER A 628 -6.80 -3.67 1.01
N ASP A 629 -7.03 -2.79 0.04
CA ASP A 629 -8.39 -2.25 -0.18
C ASP A 629 -9.39 -3.33 -0.64
N SER A 630 -8.89 -4.52 -0.98
CA SER A 630 -9.64 -5.77 -1.11
C SER A 630 -10.45 -6.15 0.16
N HIS A 631 -10.10 -5.67 1.36
CA HIS A 631 -10.92 -5.87 2.57
C HIS A 631 -12.30 -5.18 2.50
N TYR A 632 -12.48 -4.24 1.58
CA TYR A 632 -13.78 -3.60 1.29
C TYR A 632 -14.53 -4.25 0.12
N TYR A 633 -14.05 -5.40 -0.39
CA TYR A 633 -14.71 -6.14 -1.46
C TYR A 633 -16.15 -6.49 -1.07
N ARG A 634 -17.09 -5.90 -1.80
CA ARG A 634 -18.51 -6.24 -1.73
C ARG A 634 -19.00 -6.57 -3.12
N LYS A 635 -19.44 -7.80 -3.31
CA LYS A 635 -20.36 -8.16 -4.38
C LYS A 635 -21.69 -7.45 -4.08
N ILE A 636 -22.16 -6.61 -5.00
CA ILE A 636 -23.40 -5.82 -4.88
C ILE A 636 -24.54 -6.54 -5.61
#